data_AF-A0A1X1PIN6-F1
#
_entry.id   AF-A0A1X1PIN6-F1
#
_cell.length_a   1.000
_cell.length_b   1.000
_cell.length_c   1.000
_cell.angle_alpha   90.00
_cell.angle_beta   90.00
_cell.angle_gamma   90.00
#
_symmetry.space_group_name_H-M   'P 1'
#
loop_
_entity.id
_entity.type
_entity.pdbx_description
1 polymer ?
#
loop_
_entity_poly.entity_id
_entity_poly.type
_entity_poly.pdbx_seq_one_letter_code
_entity_poly.pdbx_strand_id
1 'polypeptide(L)'
;MHRLAKSLCLGFICAGLLAACNDDDVKSTNPPSNTAALSFRMDAGGQINAFYRQDKVAAHLLVRSSTKPRLLVVFPAGNSGTGLWFDDTAQPVNWSLDTPPSALSAPDTHGRALYGIGADVSVDTNTLTIRQGVLSNVRFLRDFNGGATIPQQILAAPTVQGSAVQWQRDRIDGAPGYSLRITLRDGGSIAPAAGGKLVLSAPAGAHTLRLHVDALSGETPLSPITHADLLAPSVNPDPVSQNVLEFLSFHDKLLAGSWQYDTYFGRDTLISVRMLMPVLEPAAVEAGLSSVLSRLSADGKVAHEEGIGEFALVDNQKNGRPNDPTPTYDYKMIDSDYLLAPIAAAWLIDDTRGQARAAAYLAQRGSDGQTNGSRLVVNLLHVATTAQPFAQQPSVANLIHLRPGEIVGNWRDSTDGLGGGVYPYDVNAVLVPAALRAANAFLARGLLDPYLDAGQRATLANTANQAATWETQAPPLFQVSVPAAQAAADVSAYAPSAGVPAGAAPGTPLAFYALSLDQQGNPIPVMNSDGGFALLFGTPPDDELQRIVTDVTRPFPTGLVTDAGMLIANPAYANPALWPKFTSSAYHGTVIWSWQQAMWVAGLDRQLARQDLSAATRTLLTQARQTIWQVISNGRDMRTSEMWTWSYVNGKYQTDAFGTRSADATEANAAQLWSTTYLAIRDPQQRAGKYWWQASQRMQEVQPKNAAALASR
;
A
#
# COMPACT_ATOMS: atom_id res chain seq x y z
N MET A 1 -26.83 55.31 12.55
CA MET A 1 -27.74 56.21 13.28
C MET A 1 -29.03 55.44 13.62
N HIS A 2 -29.44 55.51 14.89
CA HIS A 2 -30.66 55.03 15.61
C HIS A 2 -31.73 54.23 14.85
N ARG A 3 -32.09 52.98 15.21
CA ARG A 3 -32.87 52.45 16.39
C ARG A 3 -34.32 52.94 16.55
N LEU A 4 -35.25 51.98 16.34
CA LEU A 4 -36.41 51.55 17.18
C LEU A 4 -37.69 52.41 17.32
N ALA A 5 -38.84 51.77 17.02
CA ALA A 5 -40.05 51.63 17.88
C ALA A 5 -41.05 50.64 17.21
N LYS A 6 -41.28 49.44 17.76
CA LYS A 6 -42.36 49.01 18.69
C LYS A 6 -43.80 49.20 18.19
N SER A 7 -44.54 48.10 18.06
CA SER A 7 -45.90 48.00 18.63
C SER A 7 -46.37 46.55 18.80
N LEU A 8 -46.99 46.35 19.97
CA LEU A 8 -47.60 45.17 20.56
C LEU A 8 -49.00 44.95 19.97
N CYS A 9 -49.46 43.70 19.84
CA CYS A 9 -50.87 43.37 20.10
C CYS A 9 -51.01 41.92 20.57
N LEU A 10 -51.83 41.77 21.60
CA LEU A 10 -52.04 40.63 22.50
C LEU A 10 -53.23 39.77 22.00
N GLY A 11 -53.19 38.46 22.22
CA GLY A 11 -54.35 37.57 22.07
C GLY A 11 -54.13 36.23 22.78
N PHE A 12 -54.81 36.03 23.91
CA PHE A 12 -54.82 34.83 24.75
C PHE A 12 -55.71 33.71 24.17
N ILE A 13 -55.40 32.42 24.43
CA ILE A 13 -56.11 31.47 25.33
C ILE A 13 -55.70 30.00 25.03
N CYS A 14 -55.27 29.34 26.12
CA CYS A 14 -55.21 27.93 26.55
C CYS A 14 -55.46 26.69 25.65
N ALA A 15 -54.51 25.76 25.82
CA ALA A 15 -54.64 24.34 26.24
C ALA A 15 -55.10 23.26 25.24
N GLY A 16 -54.23 22.25 25.08
CA GLY A 16 -54.53 20.95 24.51
C GLY A 16 -53.29 20.06 24.43
N LEU A 17 -53.02 19.29 25.49
CA LEU A 17 -52.09 18.17 25.52
C LEU A 17 -52.51 17.09 24.52
N LEU A 18 -51.67 16.77 23.53
CA LEU A 18 -51.60 15.45 22.91
C LEU A 18 -50.17 15.17 22.47
N ALA A 19 -49.57 14.15 23.07
CA ALA A 19 -48.36 13.50 22.59
C ALA A 19 -48.72 12.54 21.45
N ALA A 20 -47.97 12.58 20.34
CA ALA A 20 -47.70 11.43 19.49
C ALA A 20 -46.62 11.76 18.43
N CYS A 21 -45.70 10.81 18.32
CA CYS A 21 -44.61 10.59 17.37
C CYS A 21 -44.79 11.10 15.93
N ASN A 22 -43.71 11.61 15.31
CA ASN A 22 -43.16 11.06 14.05
C ASN A 22 -41.87 11.77 13.57
N ASP A 23 -40.91 10.93 13.17
CA ASP A 23 -39.87 11.08 12.13
C ASP A 23 -39.03 12.37 12.05
N ASP A 24 -37.87 12.36 12.73
CA ASP A 24 -36.76 13.25 12.41
C ASP A 24 -35.90 12.64 11.29
N ASP A 25 -36.27 12.93 10.04
CA ASP A 25 -35.37 12.81 8.88
C ASP A 25 -34.17 13.76 9.07
N VAL A 26 -32.96 13.20 9.06
CA VAL A 26 -31.70 13.95 9.03
C VAL A 26 -31.63 14.71 7.70
N LYS A 27 -32.00 15.99 7.71
CA LYS A 27 -31.87 16.85 6.53
C LYS A 27 -30.42 17.24 6.29
N SER A 28 -29.91 16.92 5.10
CA SER A 28 -28.64 17.40 4.59
C SER A 28 -28.64 18.93 4.51
N THR A 29 -27.71 19.57 5.23
CA THR A 29 -27.55 21.03 5.20
C THR A 29 -26.10 21.37 4.89
N ASN A 30 -25.76 21.40 3.60
CA ASN A 30 -24.67 22.22 3.07
C ASN A 30 -24.93 22.52 1.58
N PRO A 31 -24.67 23.75 1.09
CA PRO A 31 -24.66 24.04 -0.35
C PRO A 31 -23.55 23.20 -1.02
N PRO A 32 -23.75 22.74 -2.27
CA PRO A 32 -22.79 21.89 -2.95
C PRO A 32 -21.46 22.63 -3.13
N SER A 33 -20.37 22.00 -2.68
CA SER A 33 -19.03 22.37 -3.13
C SER A 33 -18.95 22.18 -4.65
N ASN A 34 -18.20 23.05 -5.32
CA ASN A 34 -18.06 23.02 -6.78
C ASN A 34 -17.14 21.88 -7.28
N THR A 35 -16.82 20.92 -6.41
CA THR A 35 -15.94 19.78 -6.67
C THR A 35 -16.77 18.52 -6.74
N ALA A 36 -16.73 17.81 -7.87
CA ALA A 36 -17.39 16.52 -8.02
C ALA A 36 -16.83 15.52 -6.99
N ALA A 37 -17.71 14.73 -6.38
CA ALA A 37 -17.30 13.68 -5.45
C ALA A 37 -16.50 12.60 -6.21
N LEU A 38 -15.40 12.13 -5.61
CA LEU A 38 -14.74 10.90 -6.04
C LEU A 38 -15.54 9.73 -5.49
N SER A 39 -16.08 8.89 -6.36
CA SER A 39 -16.79 7.67 -5.98
C SER A 39 -16.49 6.54 -6.94
N PHE A 40 -16.07 5.39 -6.42
CA PHE A 40 -15.79 4.20 -7.23
C PHE A 40 -15.91 2.93 -6.38
N ARG A 41 -16.02 1.79 -7.08
CA ARG A 41 -16.18 0.46 -6.48
C ARG A 41 -15.15 -0.51 -7.04
N MET A 42 -14.62 -1.36 -6.17
CA MET A 42 -13.72 -2.46 -6.51
C MET A 42 -14.23 -3.75 -5.87
N ASP A 43 -14.48 -4.77 -6.68
CA ASP A 43 -14.90 -6.08 -6.20
C ASP A 43 -13.72 -7.05 -6.26
N ALA A 44 -13.27 -7.53 -5.11
CA ALA A 44 -12.10 -8.41 -5.02
C ALA A 44 -12.23 -9.37 -3.83
N GLY A 45 -11.85 -10.64 -4.01
CA GLY A 45 -11.80 -11.62 -2.93
C GLY A 45 -13.15 -11.88 -2.23
N GLY A 46 -14.28 -11.75 -2.95
CA GLY A 46 -15.61 -11.88 -2.36
C GLY A 46 -16.04 -10.66 -1.52
N GLN A 47 -15.42 -9.51 -1.74
CA GLN A 47 -15.70 -8.27 -1.02
C GLN A 47 -16.14 -7.18 -1.99
N ILE A 48 -17.12 -6.38 -1.58
CA ILE A 48 -17.41 -5.09 -2.21
C ILE A 48 -16.62 -4.03 -1.45
N ASN A 49 -15.82 -3.25 -2.17
CA ASN A 49 -15.07 -2.11 -1.65
C ASN A 49 -15.58 -0.85 -2.35
N ALA A 50 -16.29 0.01 -1.63
CA ALA A 50 -16.85 1.25 -2.16
C ALA A 50 -16.18 2.45 -1.50
N PHE A 51 -15.54 3.28 -2.32
CA PHE A 51 -14.77 4.43 -1.89
C PHE A 51 -15.53 5.72 -2.18
N TYR A 52 -15.45 6.66 -1.26
CA TYR A 52 -16.08 7.96 -1.38
C TYR A 52 -15.20 9.07 -0.82
N ARG A 53 -15.08 10.18 -1.55
CA ARG A 53 -14.44 11.39 -1.05
C ARG A 53 -15.10 12.66 -1.59
N GLN A 54 -15.48 13.56 -0.69
CA GLN A 54 -16.00 14.89 -0.99
C GLN A 54 -15.81 15.81 0.22
N ASP A 55 -15.19 16.97 0.02
CA ASP A 55 -14.94 17.97 1.06
C ASP A 55 -14.25 17.39 2.31
N LYS A 56 -14.95 17.33 3.45
CA LYS A 56 -14.47 16.80 4.73
C LYS A 56 -14.68 15.29 4.89
N VAL A 57 -15.31 14.63 3.92
CA VAL A 57 -15.62 13.21 3.96
C VAL A 57 -14.63 12.45 3.07
N ALA A 58 -13.94 11.46 3.65
CA ALA A 58 -13.24 10.40 2.93
C ALA A 58 -13.53 9.09 3.67
N ALA A 59 -14.09 8.11 2.98
CA ALA A 59 -14.46 6.83 3.59
C ALA A 59 -14.37 5.67 2.59
N HIS A 60 -14.11 4.49 3.13
CA HIS A 60 -14.14 3.23 2.41
C HIS A 60 -15.12 2.28 3.14
N LEU A 61 -16.23 1.97 2.47
CA LEU A 61 -17.20 0.93 2.86
C LEU A 61 -16.74 -0.42 2.31
N LEU A 62 -16.64 -1.39 3.20
CA LEU A 62 -16.33 -2.78 2.86
C LEU A 62 -17.42 -3.71 3.39
N VAL A 63 -17.94 -4.58 2.53
CA VAL A 63 -18.79 -5.70 2.94
C VAL A 63 -18.24 -7.02 2.40
N ARG A 64 -18.14 -8.03 3.27
CA ARG A 64 -17.54 -9.33 2.93
C ARG A 64 -18.62 -10.39 2.74
N SER A 65 -18.68 -10.96 1.54
CA SER A 65 -19.48 -12.13 1.19
C SER A 65 -18.70 -13.40 1.52
N SER A 66 -19.10 -14.11 2.58
CA SER A 66 -18.53 -15.39 2.98
C SER A 66 -19.40 -16.06 4.05
N THR A 67 -18.95 -17.20 4.58
CA THR A 67 -19.55 -17.79 5.80
C THR A 67 -19.28 -16.95 7.05
N LYS A 68 -18.35 -15.99 6.98
CA LYS A 68 -18.00 -15.06 8.07
C LYS A 68 -18.32 -13.62 7.63
N PRO A 69 -19.59 -13.23 7.43
CA PRO A 69 -19.89 -11.90 6.94
C PRO A 69 -19.42 -10.81 7.91
N ARG A 70 -19.06 -9.66 7.36
CA ARG A 70 -18.75 -8.44 8.12
C ARG A 70 -19.02 -7.20 7.28
N LEU A 71 -19.18 -6.07 7.95
CA LEU A 71 -19.35 -4.75 7.37
C LEU A 71 -18.39 -3.78 8.07
N LEU A 72 -17.59 -3.04 7.31
CA LEU A 72 -16.67 -2.02 7.82
C LEU A 72 -16.89 -0.71 7.08
N VAL A 73 -16.74 0.42 7.79
CA VAL A 73 -16.52 1.73 7.18
C VAL A 73 -15.31 2.33 7.84
N VAL A 74 -14.23 2.52 7.07
CA VAL A 74 -12.97 3.12 7.55
C VAL A 74 -12.77 4.51 6.97
N PHE A 75 -12.03 5.34 7.70
CA PHE A 75 -11.75 6.73 7.39
C PHE A 75 -10.24 6.99 7.49
N PRO A 76 -9.62 7.60 6.47
CA PRO A 76 -8.23 8.03 6.52
C PRO A 76 -7.91 8.94 7.71
N ALA A 77 -8.88 9.78 8.07
CA ALA A 77 -8.80 10.65 9.24
C ALA A 77 -8.64 9.82 10.51
N GLY A 78 -7.52 10.04 11.21
CA GLY A 78 -7.16 9.32 12.44
C GLY A 78 -6.87 7.83 12.26
N ASN A 79 -6.74 7.34 11.00
CA ASN A 79 -6.69 5.90 10.69
C ASN A 79 -7.83 5.17 11.43
N SER A 80 -9.06 5.66 11.27
CA SER A 80 -10.20 5.30 12.12
C SER A 80 -11.27 4.51 11.38
N GLY A 81 -12.22 3.92 12.09
CA GLY A 81 -13.28 3.16 11.45
C GLY A 81 -14.34 2.64 12.41
N THR A 82 -15.41 2.14 11.80
CA THR A 82 -16.51 1.45 12.44
C THR A 82 -16.70 0.09 11.77
N GLY A 83 -17.06 -0.93 12.52
CA GLY A 83 -17.17 -2.29 11.99
C GLY A 83 -18.14 -3.16 12.76
N LEU A 84 -18.81 -4.05 12.03
CA LEU A 84 -19.69 -5.10 12.53
C LEU A 84 -19.19 -6.45 12.05
N TRP A 85 -18.94 -7.34 13.00
CA TRP A 85 -18.74 -8.74 12.76
C TRP A 85 -20.02 -9.47 13.12
N PHE A 86 -20.44 -10.36 12.23
CA PHE A 86 -21.57 -11.24 12.45
C PHE A 86 -21.10 -12.62 12.92
N ASP A 87 -22.01 -13.41 13.48
CA ASP A 87 -21.77 -14.82 13.71
C ASP A 87 -21.58 -15.56 12.37
N ASP A 88 -20.86 -16.68 12.44
CA ASP A 88 -20.65 -17.54 11.28
C ASP A 88 -22.02 -18.07 10.78
N THR A 89 -22.16 -18.08 9.46
CA THR A 89 -23.35 -18.54 8.75
C THR A 89 -23.13 -19.93 8.20
N ALA A 90 -24.20 -20.73 8.13
CA ALA A 90 -24.10 -22.12 7.66
C ALA A 90 -23.73 -22.25 6.18
N GLN A 91 -24.08 -21.24 5.38
CA GLN A 91 -23.74 -21.12 3.97
C GLN A 91 -23.21 -19.70 3.71
N PRO A 92 -22.31 -19.50 2.73
CA PRO A 92 -21.84 -18.17 2.38
C PRO A 92 -23.01 -17.25 2.04
N VAL A 93 -23.00 -16.04 2.58
CA VAL A 93 -23.92 -14.96 2.18
C VAL A 93 -23.25 -14.05 1.17
N ASN A 94 -24.03 -13.43 0.30
CA ASN A 94 -23.62 -12.47 -0.70
C ASN A 94 -24.23 -11.10 -0.41
N TRP A 95 -23.35 -10.11 -0.27
CA TRP A 95 -23.73 -8.72 -0.15
C TRP A 95 -23.95 -8.07 -1.52
N SER A 96 -24.84 -7.09 -1.56
CA SER A 96 -25.03 -6.16 -2.67
C SER A 96 -25.03 -4.72 -2.13
N LEU A 97 -24.50 -3.80 -2.93
CA LEU A 97 -24.57 -2.37 -2.67
C LEU A 97 -25.79 -1.82 -3.42
N ASP A 98 -26.85 -1.49 -2.68
CA ASP A 98 -28.12 -1.04 -3.23
C ASP A 98 -28.04 0.44 -3.65
N THR A 99 -27.37 1.26 -2.83
CA THR A 99 -27.06 2.67 -3.16
C THR A 99 -25.57 2.95 -2.92
N PRO A 100 -24.91 3.71 -3.82
CA PRO A 100 -23.51 4.10 -3.61
C PRO A 100 -23.37 4.99 -2.37
N PRO A 101 -22.22 4.97 -1.67
CA PRO A 101 -21.99 5.85 -0.53
C PRO A 101 -22.18 7.32 -0.89
N SER A 102 -22.71 8.09 0.05
CA SER A 102 -22.90 9.54 -0.08
C SER A 102 -22.44 10.25 1.19
N ALA A 103 -22.01 11.51 1.06
CA ALA A 103 -21.53 12.30 2.19
C ALA A 103 -22.61 12.45 3.27
N LEU A 104 -22.22 12.21 4.52
CA LEU A 104 -23.05 12.39 5.70
C LEU A 104 -22.30 13.22 6.75
N SER A 105 -23.01 14.13 7.41
CA SER A 105 -22.52 14.80 8.61
C SER A 105 -23.64 14.95 9.61
N ALA A 106 -23.33 14.66 10.88
CA ALA A 106 -24.27 14.75 11.98
C ALA A 106 -23.53 15.19 13.25
N PRO A 107 -24.17 15.94 14.15
CA PRO A 107 -23.61 16.22 15.46
C PRO A 107 -23.64 14.96 16.34
N ASP A 108 -22.65 14.80 17.22
CA ASP A 108 -22.72 13.83 18.31
C ASP A 108 -23.62 14.32 19.47
N THR A 109 -23.71 13.54 20.54
CA THR A 109 -24.52 13.87 21.73
C THR A 109 -24.08 15.15 22.44
N HIS A 110 -22.89 15.67 22.16
CA HIS A 110 -22.35 16.92 22.68
C HIS A 110 -22.43 18.07 21.66
N GLY A 111 -23.04 17.85 20.49
CA GLY A 111 -23.15 18.85 19.42
C GLY A 111 -21.90 18.98 18.54
N ARG A 112 -20.89 18.11 18.70
CA ARG A 112 -19.64 18.17 17.93
C ARG A 112 -19.85 17.48 16.57
N ALA A 113 -19.37 18.10 15.50
CA ALA A 113 -19.60 17.59 14.15
C ALA A 113 -18.84 16.27 13.90
N LEU A 114 -19.55 15.27 13.38
CA LEU A 114 -18.98 14.06 12.81
C LEU A 114 -19.15 14.07 11.29
N TYR A 115 -18.24 13.42 10.58
CA TYR A 115 -18.24 13.32 9.11
C TYR A 115 -18.10 11.86 8.70
N GLY A 116 -18.79 11.45 7.65
CA GLY A 116 -18.69 10.09 7.13
C GLY A 116 -19.66 9.85 5.99
N ILE A 117 -20.21 8.64 5.90
CA ILE A 117 -21.04 8.23 4.78
C ILE A 117 -22.36 7.56 5.21
N GLY A 118 -23.36 7.70 4.35
CA GLY A 118 -24.57 6.89 4.33
C GLY A 118 -24.60 5.98 3.10
N ALA A 119 -25.03 4.72 3.23
CA ALA A 119 -25.21 3.79 2.12
C ALA A 119 -26.28 2.73 2.42
N ASP A 120 -26.97 2.23 1.40
CA ASP A 120 -27.86 1.08 1.50
C ASP A 120 -27.16 -0.17 0.95
N VAL A 121 -27.24 -1.25 1.72
CA VAL A 121 -26.71 -2.57 1.37
C VAL A 121 -27.76 -3.64 1.61
N SER A 122 -27.70 -4.70 0.83
CA SER A 122 -28.51 -5.89 1.02
C SER A 122 -27.67 -7.15 1.12
N VAL A 123 -28.20 -8.18 1.78
CA VAL A 123 -27.55 -9.49 1.92
C VAL A 123 -28.60 -10.58 1.74
N ASP A 124 -28.25 -11.63 0.99
CA ASP A 124 -29.13 -12.74 0.59
C ASP A 124 -29.41 -13.77 1.70
N THR A 125 -29.67 -13.28 2.91
CA THR A 125 -30.12 -14.07 4.04
C THR A 125 -31.34 -13.44 4.69
N ASN A 126 -32.16 -14.26 5.34
CA ASN A 126 -33.27 -13.77 6.15
C ASN A 126 -32.83 -13.31 7.55
N THR A 127 -31.62 -13.68 7.99
CA THR A 127 -31.13 -13.35 9.33
C THR A 127 -29.62 -13.16 9.38
N LEU A 128 -29.18 -12.21 10.21
CA LEU A 128 -27.80 -12.05 10.64
C LEU A 128 -27.75 -11.78 12.14
N THR A 129 -26.87 -12.47 12.86
CA THR A 129 -26.63 -12.20 14.28
C THR A 129 -25.36 -11.38 14.44
N ILE A 130 -25.46 -10.21 15.07
CA ILE A 130 -24.32 -9.35 15.37
C ILE A 130 -23.51 -9.98 16.50
N ARG A 131 -22.25 -10.29 16.20
CA ARG A 131 -21.28 -10.80 17.17
C ARG A 131 -20.64 -9.66 17.95
N GLN A 132 -20.20 -8.61 17.26
CA GLN A 132 -19.49 -7.50 17.88
C GLN A 132 -19.50 -6.25 16.98
N GLY A 133 -19.75 -5.09 17.59
CA GLY A 133 -19.46 -3.78 17.00
C GLY A 133 -18.15 -3.21 17.53
N VAL A 134 -17.30 -2.69 16.65
CA VAL A 134 -16.01 -2.05 17.00
C VAL A 134 -15.91 -0.71 16.30
N LEU A 135 -15.76 0.35 17.07
CA LEU A 135 -15.62 1.71 16.56
C LEU A 135 -14.35 2.27 17.19
N SER A 136 -13.26 2.45 16.42
CA SER A 136 -11.95 2.87 16.93
C SER A 136 -10.95 3.07 15.77
N ASN A 137 -9.65 3.10 16.08
CA ASN A 137 -8.59 3.04 15.10
C ASN A 137 -8.59 1.70 14.33
N VAL A 138 -8.32 1.76 13.02
CA VAL A 138 -8.21 0.63 12.09
C VAL A 138 -7.28 -0.48 12.60
N ARG A 139 -6.19 -0.15 13.31
CA ARG A 139 -5.32 -1.18 13.89
C ARG A 139 -6.07 -2.10 14.85
N PHE A 140 -6.97 -1.58 15.69
CA PHE A 140 -7.79 -2.42 16.56
C PHE A 140 -8.84 -3.23 15.79
N LEU A 141 -9.41 -2.68 14.72
CA LEU A 141 -10.33 -3.41 13.84
C LEU A 141 -9.61 -4.57 13.14
N ARG A 142 -8.38 -4.33 12.66
CA ARG A 142 -7.49 -5.31 12.04
C ARG A 142 -7.07 -6.40 13.03
N ASP A 143 -6.61 -6.02 14.21
CA ASP A 143 -6.20 -6.96 15.25
C ASP A 143 -7.38 -7.85 15.69
N PHE A 144 -8.57 -7.26 15.87
CA PHE A 144 -9.79 -8.03 16.17
C PHE A 144 -10.16 -8.99 15.04
N ASN A 145 -10.03 -8.56 13.78
CA ASN A 145 -10.22 -9.44 12.63
C ASN A 145 -9.22 -10.62 12.63
N GLY A 146 -7.99 -10.39 13.09
CA GLY A 146 -6.97 -11.41 13.33
C GLY A 146 -7.18 -12.28 14.57
N GLY A 147 -8.28 -12.08 15.32
CA GLY A 147 -8.64 -12.86 16.50
C GLY A 147 -8.16 -12.29 17.83
N ALA A 148 -7.56 -11.10 17.84
CA ALA A 148 -7.20 -10.43 19.10
C ALA A 148 -8.44 -9.99 19.88
N THR A 149 -8.29 -9.81 21.19
CA THR A 149 -9.36 -9.26 22.04
C THR A 149 -9.41 -7.73 21.93
N ILE A 150 -10.61 -7.17 22.04
CA ILE A 150 -10.81 -5.72 22.02
C ILE A 150 -10.50 -5.15 23.42
N PRO A 151 -9.68 -4.09 23.53
CA PRO A 151 -9.49 -3.37 24.78
C PRO A 151 -10.83 -2.88 25.37
N GLN A 152 -11.04 -3.08 26.67
CA GLN A 152 -12.31 -2.72 27.33
C GLN A 152 -12.69 -1.24 27.14
N GLN A 153 -11.70 -0.36 27.12
CA GLN A 153 -11.85 1.09 26.95
C GLN A 153 -12.35 1.55 25.58
N ILE A 154 -12.38 0.67 24.56
CA ILE A 154 -12.91 1.01 23.22
C ILE A 154 -14.20 0.24 22.87
N LEU A 155 -14.76 -0.50 23.84
CA LEU A 155 -16.06 -1.15 23.67
C LEU A 155 -17.19 -0.12 23.71
N ALA A 156 -18.16 -0.27 22.80
CA ALA A 156 -19.40 0.49 22.78
C ALA A 156 -20.59 -0.46 22.91
N ALA A 157 -21.52 -0.16 23.81
CA ALA A 157 -22.78 -0.89 23.90
C ALA A 157 -23.77 -0.39 22.83
N PRO A 158 -24.53 -1.29 22.17
CA PRO A 158 -25.57 -0.88 21.24
C PRO A 158 -26.78 -0.28 21.96
N THR A 159 -27.41 0.71 21.34
CA THR A 159 -28.76 1.17 21.68
C THR A 159 -29.70 0.79 20.55
N VAL A 160 -30.82 0.12 20.87
CA VAL A 160 -31.83 -0.30 19.89
C VAL A 160 -33.06 0.59 20.00
N GLN A 161 -33.53 1.12 18.87
CA GLN A 161 -34.75 1.91 18.78
C GLN A 161 -35.53 1.52 17.52
N GLY A 162 -36.67 0.84 17.71
CA GLY A 162 -37.48 0.34 16.60
C GLY A 162 -36.69 -0.62 15.71
N SER A 163 -36.58 -0.27 14.42
CA SER A 163 -35.80 -1.02 13.42
C SER A 163 -34.34 -0.58 13.30
N ALA A 164 -33.85 0.28 14.20
CA ALA A 164 -32.49 0.79 14.19
C ALA A 164 -31.68 0.33 15.40
N VAL A 165 -30.39 0.09 15.18
CA VAL A 165 -29.38 -0.12 16.23
C VAL A 165 -28.23 0.85 16.03
N GLN A 166 -27.74 1.45 17.11
CA GLN A 166 -26.65 2.42 17.09
C GLN A 166 -25.57 2.10 18.12
N TRP A 167 -24.32 2.24 17.70
CA TRP A 167 -23.15 2.34 18.56
C TRP A 167 -22.61 3.76 18.45
N GLN A 168 -22.36 4.40 19.59
CA GLN A 168 -21.74 5.71 19.63
C GLN A 168 -20.89 5.84 20.88
N ARG A 169 -19.71 6.45 20.76
CA ARG A 169 -18.84 6.76 21.89
C ARG A 169 -17.90 7.91 21.56
N ASP A 170 -17.39 8.54 22.61
CA ASP A 170 -16.27 9.46 22.53
C ASP A 170 -14.96 8.69 22.41
N ARG A 171 -13.91 9.35 21.90
CA ARG A 171 -12.54 8.82 22.02
C ARG A 171 -12.14 8.68 23.49
N ILE A 172 -11.13 7.85 23.76
CA ILE A 172 -10.60 7.63 25.12
C ILE A 172 -10.20 8.93 25.82
N ASP A 173 -9.74 9.94 25.07
CA ASP A 173 -9.33 11.26 25.57
C ASP A 173 -10.48 12.27 25.72
N GLY A 174 -11.72 11.87 25.42
CA GLY A 174 -12.91 12.72 25.45
C GLY A 174 -13.09 13.59 24.21
N ALA A 175 -12.26 13.45 23.16
CA ALA A 175 -12.47 14.10 21.87
C ALA A 175 -13.68 13.50 21.11
N PRO A 176 -14.21 14.18 20.07
CA PRO A 176 -15.21 13.61 19.19
C PRO A 176 -14.84 12.20 18.74
N GLY A 177 -15.72 11.24 18.97
CA GLY A 177 -15.45 9.84 18.68
C GLY A 177 -16.13 9.37 17.40
N TYR A 178 -16.93 8.32 17.52
CA TYR A 178 -17.39 7.54 16.38
C TYR A 178 -18.87 7.21 16.55
N SER A 179 -19.58 7.10 15.44
CA SER A 179 -20.98 6.66 15.41
C SER A 179 -21.19 5.68 14.26
N LEU A 180 -21.89 4.58 14.56
CA LEU A 180 -22.37 3.62 13.58
C LEU A 180 -23.84 3.33 13.86
N ARG A 181 -24.70 3.56 12.87
CA ARG A 181 -26.12 3.22 12.94
C ARG A 181 -26.49 2.31 11.78
N ILE A 182 -27.22 1.24 12.11
CA ILE A 182 -27.82 0.33 11.15
C ILE A 182 -29.34 0.45 11.27
N THR A 183 -30.02 0.78 10.18
CA THR A 183 -31.48 0.83 10.12
C THR A 183 -32.00 -0.22 9.16
N LEU A 184 -32.88 -1.10 9.64
CA LEU A 184 -33.49 -2.16 8.84
C LEU A 184 -34.57 -1.54 7.95
N ARG A 185 -34.50 -1.85 6.65
CA ARG A 185 -35.46 -1.38 5.64
C ARG A 185 -36.54 -2.43 5.37
N ASP A 186 -37.56 -2.04 4.62
CA ASP A 186 -38.64 -2.90 4.12
C ASP A 186 -39.40 -3.71 5.20
N GLY A 187 -39.43 -3.22 6.45
CA GLY A 187 -40.10 -3.90 7.56
C GLY A 187 -39.26 -4.96 8.29
N GLY A 188 -37.93 -4.94 8.11
CA GLY A 188 -37.02 -5.76 8.92
C GLY A 188 -37.03 -5.36 10.40
N SER A 189 -36.63 -6.29 11.27
CA SER A 189 -36.70 -6.14 12.72
C SER A 189 -35.38 -6.48 13.41
N ILE A 190 -35.18 -5.91 14.61
CA ILE A 190 -34.05 -6.20 15.48
C ILE A 190 -34.58 -6.80 16.79
N ALA A 191 -34.01 -7.93 17.21
CA ALA A 191 -34.38 -8.57 18.47
C ALA A 191 -33.13 -8.98 19.27
N PRO A 192 -33.17 -8.96 20.62
CA PRO A 192 -32.11 -9.54 21.43
C PRO A 192 -32.07 -11.06 21.30
N ALA A 193 -30.88 -11.62 21.41
CA ALA A 193 -30.62 -13.06 21.44
C ALA A 193 -29.75 -13.46 22.64
N ALA A 194 -29.53 -14.77 22.79
CA ALA A 194 -28.70 -15.32 23.86
C ALA A 194 -27.30 -14.68 23.91
N GLY A 195 -26.80 -14.43 25.11
CA GLY A 195 -25.49 -13.80 25.31
C GLY A 195 -25.45 -12.30 25.03
N GLY A 196 -26.60 -11.61 24.97
CA GLY A 196 -26.66 -10.16 24.76
C GLY A 196 -26.43 -9.72 23.31
N LYS A 197 -26.44 -10.68 22.37
CA LYS A 197 -26.32 -10.41 20.93
C LYS A 197 -27.61 -9.83 20.36
N LEU A 198 -27.51 -9.25 19.16
CA LEU A 198 -28.66 -8.74 18.41
C LEU A 198 -28.84 -9.51 17.13
N VAL A 199 -30.07 -9.93 16.84
CA VAL A 199 -30.45 -10.61 15.60
C VAL A 199 -31.19 -9.63 14.72
N LEU A 200 -30.70 -9.47 13.51
CA LEU A 200 -31.33 -8.72 12.43
C LEU A 200 -32.14 -9.70 11.61
N SER A 201 -33.42 -9.44 11.39
CA SER A 201 -34.30 -10.32 10.64
C SER A 201 -35.00 -9.57 9.51
N ALA A 202 -35.04 -10.20 8.35
CA ALA A 202 -35.84 -9.76 7.22
C ALA A 202 -37.34 -9.96 7.55
N PRO A 203 -38.24 -9.25 6.86
CA PRO A 203 -39.68 -9.49 6.97
C PRO A 203 -40.05 -10.96 6.72
N ALA A 204 -41.16 -11.40 7.30
CA ALA A 204 -41.65 -12.76 7.09
C ALA A 204 -41.81 -13.09 5.59
N GLY A 205 -41.20 -14.19 5.15
CA GLY A 205 -41.22 -14.62 3.74
C GLY A 205 -40.17 -13.96 2.84
N ALA A 206 -39.40 -12.98 3.33
CA ALA A 206 -38.27 -12.42 2.60
C ALA A 206 -37.00 -13.27 2.77
N HIS A 207 -36.18 -13.30 1.72
CA HIS A 207 -34.87 -13.98 1.69
C HIS A 207 -33.70 -12.99 1.60
N THR A 208 -33.99 -11.70 1.74
CA THR A 208 -33.01 -10.63 1.64
C THR A 208 -33.21 -9.68 2.80
N LEU A 209 -32.13 -9.43 3.54
CA LEU A 209 -32.06 -8.43 4.59
C LEU A 209 -31.52 -7.14 3.97
N ARG A 210 -32.21 -6.01 4.20
CA ARG A 210 -31.79 -4.69 3.71
C ARG A 210 -31.46 -3.76 4.85
N LEU A 211 -30.30 -3.12 4.75
CA LEU A 211 -29.72 -2.27 5.78
C LEU A 211 -29.39 -0.91 5.19
N HIS A 212 -29.78 0.15 5.90
CA HIS A 212 -29.16 1.46 5.75
C HIS A 212 -28.05 1.62 6.78
N VAL A 213 -26.90 2.10 6.35
CA VAL A 213 -25.67 2.21 7.14
C VAL A 213 -25.28 3.68 7.20
N ASP A 214 -25.28 4.24 8.41
CA ASP A 214 -24.67 5.55 8.69
C ASP A 214 -23.42 5.34 9.53
N ALA A 215 -22.26 5.72 9.02
CA ALA A 215 -21.00 5.61 9.74
C ALA A 215 -20.28 6.95 9.71
N LEU A 216 -19.90 7.46 10.89
CA LEU A 216 -19.25 8.77 11.05
C LEU A 216 -18.08 8.73 12.03
N SER A 217 -17.10 9.58 11.76
CA SER A 217 -15.91 9.83 12.60
C SER A 217 -15.79 11.31 12.95
N GLY A 218 -15.34 11.58 14.17
CA GLY A 218 -15.01 12.91 14.68
C GLY A 218 -13.52 13.26 14.55
N GLU A 219 -12.73 12.39 13.93
CA GLU A 219 -11.32 12.66 13.61
C GLU A 219 -11.19 13.88 12.68
N THR A 220 -10.06 14.59 12.78
CA THR A 220 -9.81 15.76 11.93
C THR A 220 -9.68 15.31 10.47
N PRO A 221 -10.53 15.81 9.55
CA PRO A 221 -10.45 15.46 8.14
C PRO A 221 -9.08 15.81 7.54
N LEU A 222 -8.56 14.92 6.69
CA LEU A 222 -7.36 15.18 5.89
C LEU A 222 -7.71 16.10 4.70
N SER A 223 -6.71 16.79 4.16
CA SER A 223 -6.84 17.71 3.03
C SER A 223 -6.61 16.98 1.70
N PRO A 224 -7.66 16.69 0.90
CA PRO A 224 -7.54 15.91 -0.33
C PRO A 224 -6.66 16.58 -1.38
N ILE A 225 -5.82 15.81 -2.08
CA ILE A 225 -5.22 16.25 -3.36
C ILE A 225 -6.19 15.85 -4.47
N THR A 226 -6.67 16.82 -5.25
CA THR A 226 -7.61 16.58 -6.35
C THR A 226 -6.91 15.89 -7.53
N HIS A 227 -7.67 15.26 -8.42
CA HIS A 227 -7.12 14.68 -9.65
C HIS A 227 -6.18 15.63 -10.41
N ALA A 228 -6.58 16.89 -10.56
CA ALA A 228 -5.85 17.90 -11.33
C ALA A 228 -4.53 18.32 -10.66
N ASP A 229 -4.46 18.27 -9.33
CA ASP A 229 -3.25 18.58 -8.55
C ASP A 229 -2.39 17.33 -8.28
N LEU A 230 -2.89 16.15 -8.66
CA LEU A 230 -2.24 14.87 -8.43
C LEU A 230 -1.54 14.35 -9.69
N LEU A 231 -2.23 14.32 -10.83
CA LEU A 231 -1.80 13.60 -12.03
C LEU A 231 -1.54 14.54 -13.21
N ALA A 232 -0.35 14.38 -13.80
CA ALA A 232 -0.01 15.03 -15.06
C ALA A 232 -0.73 14.34 -16.24
N PRO A 233 -0.96 15.03 -17.37
CA PRO A 233 -1.62 14.46 -18.55
C PRO A 233 -0.90 13.26 -19.18
N SER A 234 0.36 13.01 -18.80
CA SER A 234 1.18 11.87 -19.24
C SER A 234 0.82 10.55 -18.57
N VAL A 235 -0.06 10.57 -17.56
CA VAL A 235 -0.51 9.38 -16.83
C VAL A 235 -1.16 8.35 -17.75
N ASN A 236 -0.90 7.06 -17.50
CA ASN A 236 -1.57 6.00 -18.25
C ASN A 236 -3.09 6.02 -18.01
N PRO A 237 -3.92 5.74 -19.05
CA PRO A 237 -5.38 5.77 -18.97
C PRO A 237 -5.93 4.52 -18.27
N ASP A 238 -5.72 4.42 -16.97
CA ASP A 238 -6.27 3.40 -16.08
C ASP A 238 -7.11 4.08 -14.99
N PRO A 239 -8.41 4.31 -15.25
CA PRO A 239 -9.27 5.06 -14.34
C PRO A 239 -9.37 4.45 -12.94
N VAL A 240 -9.28 3.12 -12.81
CA VAL A 240 -9.37 2.46 -11.49
C VAL A 240 -8.13 2.78 -10.68
N SER A 241 -6.94 2.59 -11.25
CA SER A 241 -5.68 2.92 -10.56
C SER A 241 -5.55 4.41 -10.27
N GLN A 242 -6.03 5.28 -11.17
CA GLN A 242 -6.07 6.73 -10.94
C GLN A 242 -6.98 7.10 -9.78
N ASN A 243 -8.19 6.52 -9.71
CA ASN A 243 -9.12 6.74 -8.60
C ASN A 243 -8.57 6.23 -7.26
N VAL A 244 -7.87 5.08 -7.27
CA VAL A 244 -7.18 4.56 -6.08
C VAL A 244 -6.10 5.53 -5.61
N LEU A 245 -5.21 5.96 -6.50
CA LEU A 245 -4.16 6.92 -6.15
C LEU A 245 -4.75 8.23 -5.64
N GLU A 246 -5.81 8.71 -6.29
CA GLU A 246 -6.52 9.91 -5.88
C GLU A 246 -7.11 9.78 -4.48
N PHE A 247 -7.79 8.68 -4.17
CA PHE A 247 -8.34 8.42 -2.83
C PHE A 247 -7.27 8.39 -1.75
N LEU A 248 -6.10 7.80 -2.03
CA LEU A 248 -4.99 7.63 -1.06
C LEU A 248 -4.09 8.87 -0.91
N SER A 249 -4.35 9.95 -1.67
CA SER A 249 -3.47 11.13 -1.72
C SER A 249 -4.05 12.36 -1.02
N PHE A 250 -3.35 12.81 0.02
CA PHE A 250 -3.68 14.01 0.79
C PHE A 250 -2.44 14.89 0.95
N HIS A 251 -2.64 16.20 1.13
CA HIS A 251 -1.54 17.13 1.39
C HIS A 251 -0.81 16.82 2.70
N ASP A 252 -1.53 16.22 3.66
CA ASP A 252 -1.01 15.81 4.97
C ASP A 252 -0.08 14.59 4.90
N LYS A 253 -0.42 13.63 4.03
CA LYS A 253 0.26 12.35 3.83
C LYS A 253 -0.32 11.57 2.65
N LEU A 254 0.48 10.65 2.13
CA LEU A 254 -0.04 9.55 1.30
C LEU A 254 -0.33 8.35 2.19
N LEU A 255 -1.49 7.71 1.98
CA LEU A 255 -1.87 6.50 2.69
C LEU A 255 -1.28 5.27 1.99
N ALA A 256 -0.82 4.28 2.75
CA ALA A 256 -0.25 3.06 2.18
C ALA A 256 -1.31 2.23 1.45
N GLY A 257 -2.50 2.08 2.03
CA GLY A 257 -3.60 1.40 1.37
C GLY A 257 -4.88 1.43 2.20
N SER A 258 -5.93 0.76 1.72
CA SER A 258 -7.20 0.67 2.45
C SER A 258 -7.79 -0.73 2.30
N TRP A 259 -8.28 -1.35 3.37
CA TRP A 259 -8.60 -0.75 4.67
C TRP A 259 -7.57 -0.98 5.78
N GLN A 260 -6.70 -1.98 5.70
CA GLN A 260 -5.85 -2.40 6.84
C GLN A 260 -4.66 -1.48 7.14
N TYR A 261 -4.30 -0.65 6.16
CA TYR A 261 -3.14 0.23 6.20
C TYR A 261 -3.54 1.68 5.83
N ASP A 262 -4.70 2.12 6.32
CA ASP A 262 -5.36 3.42 6.02
C ASP A 262 -4.63 4.62 6.68
N THR A 263 -3.30 4.56 6.66
CA THR A 263 -2.38 5.49 7.28
C THR A 263 -1.05 5.55 6.52
N TYR A 264 -0.15 6.43 6.95
CA TYR A 264 1.19 6.56 6.37
C TYR A 264 2.06 5.33 6.65
N PHE A 265 2.71 4.85 5.58
CA PHE A 265 3.91 4.03 5.66
C PHE A 265 5.05 4.70 4.88
N GLY A 266 6.22 4.86 5.49
CA GLY A 266 7.31 5.64 4.91
C GLY A 266 7.89 5.03 3.65
N ARG A 267 8.10 3.72 3.67
CA ARG A 267 8.61 2.97 2.51
C ARG A 267 7.64 3.02 1.33
N ASP A 268 6.37 2.72 1.58
CA ASP A 268 5.31 2.69 0.59
C ASP A 268 5.17 4.07 -0.07
N THR A 269 5.19 5.13 0.74
CA THR A 269 5.21 6.52 0.28
C THR A 269 6.42 6.78 -0.61
N LEU A 270 7.63 6.47 -0.15
CA LEU A 270 8.87 6.73 -0.86
C LEU A 270 8.94 5.98 -2.20
N ILE A 271 8.71 4.66 -2.20
CA ILE A 271 8.73 3.84 -3.41
C ILE A 271 7.67 4.33 -4.40
N SER A 272 6.45 4.60 -3.94
CA SER A 272 5.37 5.08 -4.81
C SER A 272 5.69 6.43 -5.42
N VAL A 273 6.16 7.40 -4.62
CA VAL A 273 6.60 8.72 -5.12
C VAL A 273 7.69 8.55 -6.16
N ARG A 274 8.71 7.74 -5.90
CA ARG A 274 9.81 7.54 -6.85
C ARG A 274 9.35 6.97 -8.18
N MET A 275 8.45 6.00 -8.13
CA MET A 275 7.94 5.27 -9.29
C MET A 275 6.93 6.10 -10.09
N LEU A 276 6.06 6.85 -9.41
CA LEU A 276 5.01 7.67 -10.01
C LEU A 276 5.49 9.06 -10.41
N MET A 277 6.67 9.51 -9.96
CA MET A 277 7.22 10.84 -10.22
C MET A 277 7.03 11.37 -11.65
N PRO A 278 7.22 10.57 -12.73
CA PRO A 278 7.03 11.04 -14.11
C PRO A 278 5.59 11.46 -14.48
N VAL A 279 4.59 11.03 -13.71
CA VAL A 279 3.17 11.27 -13.94
C VAL A 279 2.48 11.98 -12.77
N LEU A 280 3.19 12.24 -11.68
CA LEU A 280 2.71 13.09 -10.59
C LEU A 280 2.94 14.57 -10.91
N GLU A 281 1.98 15.39 -10.50
CA GLU A 281 2.18 16.85 -10.42
C GLU A 281 3.15 17.21 -9.26
N PRO A 282 3.87 18.34 -9.35
CA PRO A 282 4.87 18.74 -8.35
C PRO A 282 4.35 18.75 -6.90
N ALA A 283 3.11 19.21 -6.69
CA ALA A 283 2.51 19.28 -5.37
C ALA A 283 2.35 17.90 -4.72
N ALA A 284 2.02 16.87 -5.51
CA ALA A 284 1.89 15.50 -5.02
C ALA A 284 3.24 14.87 -4.66
N VAL A 285 4.29 15.13 -5.45
CA VAL A 285 5.67 14.69 -5.14
C VAL A 285 6.14 15.33 -3.82
N GLU A 286 5.91 16.63 -3.67
CA GLU A 286 6.29 17.39 -2.47
C GLU A 286 5.47 16.99 -1.23
N ALA A 287 4.19 16.66 -1.38
CA ALA A 287 3.36 16.13 -0.30
C ALA A 287 3.88 14.77 0.20
N GLY A 288 4.23 13.86 -0.73
CA GLY A 288 4.82 12.56 -0.38
C GLY A 288 6.17 12.70 0.34
N LEU A 289 7.06 13.56 -0.14
CA LEU A 289 8.35 13.83 0.53
C LEU A 289 8.16 14.52 1.89
N SER A 290 7.24 15.49 1.99
CA SER A 290 6.95 16.20 3.25
C SER A 290 6.36 15.25 4.29
N SER A 291 5.51 14.31 3.87
CA SER A 291 4.93 13.28 4.74
C SER A 291 5.99 12.45 5.45
N VAL A 292 7.11 12.17 4.77
CA VAL A 292 8.25 11.42 5.32
C VAL A 292 9.11 12.32 6.20
N LEU A 293 9.47 13.50 5.71
CA LEU A 293 10.34 14.45 6.43
C LEU A 293 9.73 14.85 7.79
N SER A 294 8.41 15.05 7.86
CA SER A 294 7.70 15.42 9.08
C SER A 294 7.69 14.32 10.15
N ARG A 295 8.05 13.08 9.78
CA ARG A 295 8.02 11.87 10.63
C ARG A 295 9.39 11.23 10.80
N LEU A 296 10.46 11.97 10.54
CA LEU A 296 11.81 11.52 10.88
C LEU A 296 11.99 11.45 12.40
N SER A 297 12.77 10.48 12.85
CA SER A 297 13.29 10.51 14.21
C SER A 297 14.25 11.69 14.39
N ALA A 298 14.53 12.05 15.64
CA ALA A 298 15.52 13.08 15.96
C ALA A 298 16.92 12.80 15.38
N ASP A 299 17.24 11.52 15.15
CA ASP A 299 18.49 11.06 14.54
C ASP A 299 18.33 10.61 13.08
N GLY A 300 17.26 11.01 12.38
CA GLY A 300 17.19 10.92 10.93
C GLY A 300 16.70 9.59 10.36
N LYS A 301 16.17 8.69 11.21
CA LYS A 301 15.51 7.47 10.77
C LYS A 301 14.14 7.78 10.17
N VAL A 302 13.74 7.03 9.16
CA VAL A 302 12.43 7.17 8.54
C VAL A 302 11.42 6.28 9.29
N ALA A 303 10.30 6.88 9.72
CA ALA A 303 9.22 6.11 10.31
C ALA A 303 8.63 5.13 9.27
N HIS A 304 8.59 3.85 9.64
CA HIS A 304 7.97 2.78 8.87
C HIS A 304 6.45 2.94 8.83
N GLU A 305 5.83 3.13 10.00
CA GLU A 305 4.38 3.28 10.16
C GLU A 305 4.08 4.26 11.29
N GLU A 306 3.02 5.07 11.17
CA GLU A 306 2.53 5.92 12.25
C GLU A 306 1.36 5.28 13.03
N GLY A 307 1.44 5.33 14.35
CA GLY A 307 0.32 5.13 15.27
C GLY A 307 -0.29 6.48 15.60
N ILE A 308 -1.55 6.70 15.20
CA ILE A 308 -2.26 7.98 15.35
C ILE A 308 -3.65 7.79 15.93
N GLY A 309 -4.33 8.91 16.20
CA GLY A 309 -5.68 8.89 16.75
C GLY A 309 -5.73 8.11 18.05
N GLU A 310 -6.75 7.28 18.20
CA GLU A 310 -6.94 6.53 19.43
C GLU A 310 -5.92 5.40 19.65
N PHE A 311 -5.27 4.90 18.60
CA PHE A 311 -4.20 3.91 18.78
C PHE A 311 -3.04 4.53 19.57
N ALA A 312 -2.65 5.77 19.23
CA ALA A 312 -1.59 6.48 19.94
C ALA A 312 -1.87 6.63 21.44
N LEU A 313 -3.13 6.92 21.81
CA LEU A 313 -3.54 7.02 23.22
C LEU A 313 -3.28 5.72 23.99
N VAL A 314 -3.70 4.59 23.42
CA VAL A 314 -3.52 3.27 24.05
C VAL A 314 -2.06 2.88 24.10
N ASP A 315 -1.31 3.15 23.03
CA ASP A 315 0.11 2.82 22.91
C ASP A 315 0.95 3.66 23.88
N ASN A 316 0.71 4.97 23.95
CA ASN A 316 1.36 5.87 24.91
C ASN A 316 1.07 5.44 26.35
N GLN A 317 -0.18 5.07 26.67
CA GLN A 317 -0.54 4.57 28.00
C GLN A 317 0.21 3.28 28.35
N LYS A 318 0.32 2.32 27.43
CA LYS A 318 1.13 1.09 27.62
C LYS A 318 2.60 1.41 27.89
N ASN A 319 3.11 2.52 27.35
CA ASN A 319 4.47 3.00 27.52
C ASN A 319 4.61 4.06 28.63
N GLY A 320 3.65 4.14 29.57
CA GLY A 320 3.73 4.98 30.77
C GLY A 320 3.40 6.46 30.58
N ARG A 321 2.87 6.87 29.43
CA ARG A 321 2.41 8.24 29.13
C ARG A 321 0.88 8.31 29.20
N PRO A 322 0.28 8.95 30.23
CA PRO A 322 -1.17 9.00 30.36
C PRO A 322 -1.80 10.02 29.41
N ASN A 323 -2.90 9.62 28.75
CA ASN A 323 -3.78 10.45 27.92
C ASN A 323 -3.06 11.39 26.93
N ASP A 324 -2.11 10.84 26.18
CA ASP A 324 -1.29 11.58 25.21
C ASP A 324 -1.64 11.14 23.77
N PRO A 325 -2.28 12.01 22.96
CA PRO A 325 -2.61 11.69 21.57
C PRO A 325 -1.43 11.90 20.62
N THR A 326 -0.23 12.21 21.12
CA THR A 326 0.98 12.37 20.31
C THR A 326 1.22 11.10 19.49
N PRO A 327 1.36 11.22 18.16
CA PRO A 327 1.65 10.08 17.30
C PRO A 327 2.86 9.27 17.77
N THR A 328 2.75 7.95 17.69
CA THR A 328 3.89 7.05 17.84
C THR A 328 4.39 6.63 16.46
N TYR A 329 5.69 6.39 16.34
CA TYR A 329 6.32 6.04 15.06
C TYR A 329 7.18 4.81 15.25
N ASP A 330 6.96 3.80 14.41
CA ASP A 330 7.81 2.63 14.32
C ASP A 330 9.02 2.96 13.44
N TYR A 331 10.24 2.71 13.91
CA TYR A 331 11.48 2.97 13.17
C TYR A 331 12.27 1.69 12.86
N LYS A 332 11.69 0.49 13.03
CA LYS A 332 12.43 -0.78 12.91
C LYS A 332 12.99 -1.05 11.51
N MET A 333 12.32 -0.57 10.46
CA MET A 333 12.78 -0.75 9.09
C MET A 333 14.00 0.12 8.79
N ILE A 334 15.07 -0.53 8.31
CA ILE A 334 16.36 0.10 7.99
C ILE A 334 16.43 0.57 6.53
N ASP A 335 15.66 -0.05 5.62
CA ASP A 335 15.67 0.32 4.19
C ASP A 335 15.23 1.77 3.93
N SER A 336 14.23 2.22 4.68
CA SER A 336 13.59 3.52 4.53
C SER A 336 14.55 4.65 4.87
N ASP A 337 15.47 4.44 5.80
CA ASP A 337 16.54 5.39 6.16
C ASP A 337 17.38 5.78 4.94
N TYR A 338 17.59 4.84 4.01
CA TYR A 338 18.43 5.00 2.81
C TYR A 338 17.62 5.24 1.52
N LEU A 339 16.29 5.11 1.55
CA LEU A 339 15.43 5.45 0.42
C LEU A 339 15.19 6.95 0.27
N LEU A 340 15.11 7.70 1.38
CA LEU A 340 14.75 9.12 1.35
C LEU A 340 15.73 9.96 0.51
N ALA A 341 17.03 9.84 0.77
CA ALA A 341 18.05 10.64 0.10
C ALA A 341 18.04 10.52 -1.44
N PRO A 342 18.10 9.31 -2.06
CA PRO A 342 18.10 9.20 -3.52
C PRO A 342 16.78 9.63 -4.16
N ILE A 343 15.65 9.51 -3.46
CA ILE A 343 14.35 9.94 -3.98
C ILE A 343 14.21 11.46 -3.91
N ALA A 344 14.68 12.08 -2.82
CA ALA A 344 14.76 13.54 -2.72
C ALA A 344 15.69 14.11 -3.80
N ALA A 345 16.83 13.47 -4.09
CA ALA A 345 17.72 13.87 -5.17
C ALA A 345 17.06 13.72 -6.55
N ALA A 346 16.33 12.63 -6.80
CA ALA A 346 15.60 12.44 -8.06
C ALA A 346 14.61 13.60 -8.33
N TRP A 347 13.96 14.13 -7.30
CA TRP A 347 13.07 15.27 -7.45
C TRP A 347 13.81 16.62 -7.49
N LEU A 348 14.63 16.91 -6.48
CA LEU A 348 15.18 18.25 -6.24
C LEU A 348 16.43 18.55 -7.07
N ILE A 349 17.09 17.51 -7.61
CA ILE A 349 18.33 17.63 -8.37
C ILE A 349 18.15 17.12 -9.80
N ASP A 350 17.49 15.99 -10.02
CA ASP A 350 17.44 15.39 -11.37
C ASP A 350 16.24 15.88 -12.19
N ASP A 351 15.06 16.05 -11.58
CA ASP A 351 13.85 16.53 -12.26
C ASP A 351 13.83 18.06 -12.40
N THR A 352 13.78 18.56 -13.63
CA THR A 352 13.73 20.00 -13.93
C THR A 352 12.56 20.73 -13.26
N ARG A 353 11.42 20.06 -13.04
CA ARG A 353 10.26 20.63 -12.36
C ARG A 353 10.56 20.88 -10.88
N GLY A 354 11.26 19.94 -10.24
CA GLY A 354 11.67 20.04 -8.84
C GLY A 354 12.86 20.97 -8.62
N GLN A 355 13.83 20.99 -9.54
CA GLN A 355 14.95 21.94 -9.49
C GLN A 355 14.47 23.39 -9.35
N ALA A 356 13.45 23.78 -10.11
CA ALA A 356 12.88 25.13 -10.08
C ALA A 356 12.23 25.49 -8.73
N ARG A 357 11.87 24.48 -7.93
CA ARG A 357 11.16 24.61 -6.65
C ARG A 357 12.03 24.32 -5.44
N ALA A 358 13.21 23.74 -5.63
CA ALA A 358 14.01 23.13 -4.58
C ALA A 358 14.31 24.06 -3.40
N ALA A 359 14.76 25.29 -3.67
CA ALA A 359 15.06 26.25 -2.61
C ALA A 359 13.83 26.60 -1.75
N ALA A 360 12.68 26.84 -2.39
CA ALA A 360 11.44 27.17 -1.70
C ALA A 360 10.90 25.97 -0.90
N TYR A 361 10.93 24.78 -1.51
CA TYR A 361 10.50 23.54 -0.86
C TYR A 361 11.35 23.22 0.38
N LEU A 362 12.68 23.35 0.28
CA LEU A 362 13.59 23.11 1.41
C LEU A 362 13.39 24.14 2.54
N ALA A 363 13.04 25.38 2.21
CA ALA A 363 12.79 26.44 3.20
C ALA A 363 11.42 26.34 3.88
N GLN A 364 10.50 25.54 3.33
CA GLN A 364 9.17 25.34 3.91
C GLN A 364 9.27 24.76 5.32
N ARG A 365 8.46 25.30 6.24
CA ARG A 365 8.40 24.87 7.64
C ARG A 365 7.18 24.00 7.91
N GLY A 366 7.39 22.95 8.69
CA GLY A 366 6.31 22.17 9.31
C GLY A 366 5.65 22.91 10.47
N SER A 367 4.63 22.30 11.05
CA SER A 367 3.91 22.83 12.24
C SER A 367 4.80 22.98 13.47
N ASP A 368 5.90 22.23 13.55
CA ASP A 368 6.91 22.32 14.60
C ASP A 368 8.00 23.38 14.32
N GLY A 369 7.85 24.15 13.24
CA GLY A 369 8.78 25.19 12.83
C GLY A 369 10.07 24.69 12.17
N GLN A 370 10.31 23.38 12.08
CA GLN A 370 11.48 22.83 11.39
C GLN A 370 11.31 22.92 9.88
N THR A 371 12.41 23.22 9.18
CA THR A 371 12.41 23.29 7.72
C THR A 371 12.57 21.91 7.09
N ASN A 372 12.04 21.72 5.89
CA ASN A 372 12.30 20.50 5.11
C ASN A 372 13.81 20.27 4.87
N GLY A 373 14.56 21.36 4.64
CA GLY A 373 16.02 21.32 4.48
C GLY A 373 16.75 20.84 5.72
N SER A 374 16.42 21.36 6.91
CA SER A 374 17.02 20.89 8.16
C SER A 374 16.68 19.42 8.45
N ARG A 375 15.46 18.97 8.18
CA ARG A 375 15.06 17.56 8.31
C ARG A 375 15.84 16.64 7.36
N LEU A 376 15.99 17.04 6.09
CA LEU A 376 16.77 16.28 5.13
C LEU A 376 18.24 16.19 5.55
N VAL A 377 18.84 17.28 6.04
CA VAL A 377 20.22 17.27 6.58
C VAL A 377 20.37 16.22 7.70
N VAL A 378 19.41 16.11 8.62
CA VAL A 378 19.47 15.09 9.70
C VAL A 378 19.54 13.67 9.12
N ASN A 379 18.70 13.34 8.13
CA ASN A 379 18.77 12.02 7.48
C ASN A 379 20.07 11.81 6.69
N LEU A 380 20.59 12.82 5.98
CA LEU A 380 21.86 12.68 5.25
C LEU A 380 23.05 12.45 6.19
N LEU A 381 23.04 13.10 7.36
CA LEU A 381 24.05 12.87 8.40
C LEU A 381 23.94 11.48 9.01
N HIS A 382 22.72 10.99 9.24
CA HIS A 382 22.47 9.60 9.66
C HIS A 382 23.07 8.61 8.66
N VAL A 383 22.71 8.73 7.37
CA VAL A 383 23.24 7.91 6.28
C VAL A 383 24.78 7.91 6.24
N ALA A 384 25.40 9.10 6.28
CA ALA A 384 26.86 9.22 6.23
C ALA A 384 27.55 8.61 7.47
N THR A 385 26.91 8.69 8.64
CA THR A 385 27.46 8.20 9.90
C THR A 385 27.33 6.69 10.01
N THR A 386 26.16 6.13 9.69
CA THR A 386 25.92 4.67 9.77
C THR A 386 26.69 3.89 8.71
N ALA A 387 26.96 4.49 7.55
CA ALA A 387 27.70 3.86 6.47
C ALA A 387 29.23 3.97 6.62
N GLN A 388 29.72 4.86 7.49
CA GLN A 388 31.15 5.13 7.67
C GLN A 388 31.97 3.90 8.11
N PRO A 389 31.53 3.06 9.06
CA PRO A 389 32.33 1.91 9.52
C PRO A 389 32.71 0.95 8.39
N PHE A 390 31.79 0.64 7.49
CA PHE A 390 32.08 -0.22 6.33
C PHE A 390 33.03 0.46 5.35
N ALA A 391 32.84 1.76 5.09
CA ALA A 391 33.70 2.50 4.20
C ALA A 391 35.16 2.58 4.70
N GLN A 392 35.36 2.57 6.02
CA GLN A 392 36.69 2.55 6.65
C GLN A 392 37.29 1.15 6.70
N GLN A 393 36.48 0.13 7.00
CA GLN A 393 36.91 -1.25 7.11
C GLN A 393 35.85 -2.18 6.50
N PRO A 394 35.91 -2.44 5.19
CA PRO A 394 34.92 -3.27 4.50
C PRO A 394 34.94 -4.70 5.03
N SER A 395 33.90 -5.07 5.78
CA SER A 395 33.71 -6.41 6.34
C SER A 395 32.26 -6.62 6.70
N VAL A 396 31.82 -7.88 6.82
CA VAL A 396 30.44 -8.23 7.21
C VAL A 396 30.03 -7.56 8.53
N ALA A 397 30.95 -7.49 9.50
CA ALA A 397 30.69 -6.89 10.81
C ALA A 397 30.33 -5.40 10.75
N ASN A 398 30.66 -4.72 9.66
CA ASN A 398 30.39 -3.30 9.46
C ASN A 398 29.25 -3.05 8.46
N LEU A 399 28.59 -4.09 7.93
CA LEU A 399 27.38 -3.93 7.14
C LEU A 399 26.22 -3.39 8.01
N ILE A 400 25.20 -2.84 7.35
CA ILE A 400 23.96 -2.45 8.01
C ILE A 400 23.19 -3.72 8.36
N HIS A 401 23.22 -4.05 9.64
CA HIS A 401 22.46 -5.12 10.27
C HIS A 401 21.01 -4.66 10.54
N LEU A 402 20.07 -5.61 10.63
CA LEU A 402 18.75 -5.37 11.22
C LEU A 402 18.88 -4.74 12.62
N ARG A 403 17.86 -4.02 13.09
CA ARG A 403 17.97 -3.41 14.43
C ARG A 403 17.98 -4.50 15.53
N PRO A 404 18.60 -4.24 16.69
CA PRO A 404 18.67 -5.23 17.76
C PRO A 404 17.29 -5.75 18.17
N GLY A 405 17.14 -7.07 18.20
CA GLY A 405 15.87 -7.73 18.56
C GLY A 405 14.86 -7.84 17.42
N GLU A 406 15.12 -7.19 16.27
CA GLU A 406 14.24 -7.24 15.11
C GLU A 406 14.61 -8.40 14.19
N ILE A 407 13.59 -9.04 13.63
CA ILE A 407 13.71 -10.12 12.63
C ILE A 407 13.34 -9.66 11.21
N VAL A 408 12.94 -8.39 11.08
CA VAL A 408 12.60 -7.72 9.82
C VAL A 408 13.26 -6.35 9.79
N GLY A 409 13.49 -5.82 8.59
CA GLY A 409 14.02 -4.46 8.45
C GLY A 409 14.05 -3.90 7.03
N ASN A 410 13.54 -4.63 6.04
CA ASN A 410 13.36 -4.12 4.69
C ASN A 410 11.94 -4.42 4.19
N TRP A 411 11.71 -4.21 2.89
CA TRP A 411 10.43 -4.48 2.23
C TRP A 411 9.89 -5.90 2.40
N ARG A 412 10.76 -6.86 2.72
CA ARG A 412 10.40 -8.26 3.00
C ARG A 412 10.03 -8.44 4.48
N ASP A 413 9.04 -7.67 4.93
CA ASP A 413 8.67 -7.49 6.34
C ASP A 413 7.81 -8.62 6.96
N SER A 414 7.86 -9.83 6.40
CA SER A 414 7.34 -11.04 7.07
C SER A 414 8.45 -11.75 7.82
N THR A 415 8.12 -12.50 8.88
CA THR A 415 9.05 -13.33 9.68
C THR A 415 10.09 -14.09 8.86
N ASP A 416 9.69 -14.71 7.75
CA ASP A 416 10.58 -15.53 6.91
C ASP A 416 11.12 -14.79 5.66
N GLY A 417 10.79 -13.50 5.50
CA GLY A 417 11.00 -12.76 4.25
C GLY A 417 12.46 -12.61 3.85
N LEU A 418 13.37 -12.67 4.82
CA LEU A 418 14.84 -12.66 4.60
C LEU A 418 15.48 -14.03 4.72
N GLY A 419 14.70 -15.12 4.84
CA GLY A 419 15.21 -16.48 4.98
C GLY A 419 16.01 -16.73 6.27
N GLY A 420 15.85 -15.87 7.28
CA GLY A 420 16.64 -15.88 8.53
C GLY A 420 17.91 -15.02 8.50
N GLY A 421 18.14 -14.28 7.41
CA GLY A 421 19.26 -13.36 7.30
C GLY A 421 19.06 -12.05 8.06
N VAL A 422 20.16 -11.38 8.38
CA VAL A 422 20.22 -10.14 9.17
C VAL A 422 20.92 -8.98 8.46
N TYR A 423 21.50 -9.24 7.29
CA TYR A 423 22.04 -8.22 6.40
C TYR A 423 21.31 -8.29 5.05
N PRO A 424 20.31 -7.44 4.79
CA PRO A 424 19.57 -7.47 3.52
C PRO A 424 20.42 -6.99 2.33
N TYR A 425 20.28 -7.64 1.17
CA TYR A 425 21.01 -7.28 -0.06
C TYR A 425 20.61 -5.90 -0.59
N ASP A 426 19.31 -5.63 -0.70
CA ASP A 426 18.77 -4.35 -1.18
C ASP A 426 19.32 -3.17 -0.37
N VAL A 427 19.38 -3.30 0.95
CA VAL A 427 19.92 -2.25 1.81
C VAL A 427 21.42 -2.05 1.58
N ASN A 428 22.20 -3.13 1.72
CA ASN A 428 23.65 -3.03 1.81
C ASN A 428 24.35 -2.86 0.46
N ALA A 429 23.92 -3.61 -0.55
CA ALA A 429 24.55 -3.57 -1.87
C ALA A 429 24.01 -2.41 -2.73
N VAL A 430 22.83 -1.86 -2.41
CA VAL A 430 22.14 -0.90 -3.28
C VAL A 430 21.77 0.41 -2.59
N LEU A 431 20.95 0.38 -1.54
CA LEU A 431 20.35 1.61 -1.01
C LEU A 431 21.38 2.47 -0.27
N VAL A 432 22.27 1.88 0.52
CA VAL A 432 23.35 2.62 1.21
C VAL A 432 24.23 3.40 0.22
N PRO A 433 24.85 2.79 -0.81
CA PRO A 433 25.62 3.55 -1.78
C PRO A 433 24.79 4.59 -2.54
N ALA A 434 23.54 4.27 -2.91
CA ALA A 434 22.66 5.25 -3.57
C ALA A 434 22.37 6.47 -2.71
N ALA A 435 22.16 6.28 -1.41
CA ALA A 435 21.94 7.36 -0.45
C ALA A 435 23.20 8.23 -0.24
N LEU A 436 24.38 7.61 -0.18
CA LEU A 436 25.65 8.33 -0.11
C LEU A 436 25.92 9.16 -1.37
N ARG A 437 25.62 8.62 -2.56
CA ARG A 437 25.69 9.38 -3.83
C ARG A 437 24.75 10.58 -3.82
N ALA A 438 23.54 10.40 -3.32
CA ALA A 438 22.56 11.49 -3.18
C ALA A 438 23.02 12.56 -2.19
N ALA A 439 23.57 12.16 -1.02
CA ALA A 439 24.13 13.08 -0.04
C ALA A 439 25.25 13.94 -0.65
N ASN A 440 26.17 13.31 -1.39
CA ASN A 440 27.22 14.03 -2.12
C ASN A 440 26.63 15.00 -3.17
N ALA A 441 25.60 14.59 -3.91
CA ALA A 441 24.97 15.42 -4.92
C ALA A 441 24.34 16.68 -4.32
N PHE A 442 23.64 16.57 -3.19
CA PHE A 442 23.11 17.73 -2.46
C PHE A 442 24.21 18.68 -2.00
N LEU A 443 25.32 18.14 -1.46
CA LEU A 443 26.45 18.92 -1.01
C LEU A 443 27.15 19.66 -2.16
N ALA A 444 27.39 18.97 -3.28
CA ALA A 444 28.05 19.54 -4.45
C ALA A 444 27.23 20.65 -5.12
N ARG A 445 25.90 20.59 -5.03
CA ARG A 445 24.98 21.62 -5.53
C ARG A 445 24.81 22.81 -4.59
N GLY A 446 25.29 22.72 -3.35
CA GLY A 446 25.12 23.78 -2.33
C GLY A 446 23.67 23.99 -1.88
N LEU A 447 22.74 23.08 -2.23
CA LEU A 447 21.31 23.23 -1.94
C LEU A 447 21.00 23.22 -0.44
N LEU A 448 21.86 22.58 0.36
CA LEU A 448 21.68 22.43 1.79
C LEU A 448 22.57 23.36 2.63
N ASP A 449 23.37 24.21 2.00
CA ASP A 449 24.30 25.13 2.69
C ASP A 449 23.60 26.02 3.74
N PRO A 450 22.36 26.52 3.54
CA PRO A 450 21.65 27.30 4.56
C PRO A 450 21.28 26.51 5.83
N TYR A 451 21.35 25.18 5.80
CA TYR A 451 20.91 24.28 6.88
C TYR A 451 22.06 23.48 7.51
N LEU A 452 23.29 23.69 7.04
CA LEU A 452 24.48 22.97 7.48
C LEU A 452 25.39 23.89 8.31
N ASP A 453 25.90 23.37 9.43
CA ASP A 453 27.11 23.93 10.05
C ASP A 453 28.40 23.37 9.39
N ALA A 454 29.55 23.93 9.76
CA ALA A 454 30.84 23.54 9.19
C ALA A 454 31.22 22.07 9.48
N GLY A 455 30.85 21.54 10.65
CA GLY A 455 31.12 20.16 11.02
C GLY A 455 30.25 19.18 10.25
N GLN A 456 28.95 19.47 10.16
CA GLN A 456 27.99 18.71 9.35
C GLN A 456 28.40 18.68 7.88
N ARG A 457 28.81 19.84 7.33
CA ARG A 457 29.34 19.92 5.96
C ARG A 457 30.56 19.01 5.77
N ALA A 458 31.49 19.00 6.73
CA ALA A 458 32.68 18.17 6.68
C ALA A 458 32.34 16.66 6.73
N THR A 459 31.35 16.25 7.53
CA THR A 459 30.86 14.86 7.54
C THR A 459 30.36 14.44 6.17
N LEU A 460 29.55 15.27 5.50
CA LEU A 460 28.99 14.95 4.20
C LEU A 460 30.03 14.98 3.06
N ALA A 461 31.14 15.71 3.22
CA ALA A 461 32.16 15.87 2.18
C ALA A 461 32.82 14.56 1.74
N ASN A 462 32.83 13.53 2.59
CA ASN A 462 33.44 12.23 2.26
C ASN A 462 32.44 11.22 1.65
N THR A 463 31.17 11.57 1.50
CA THR A 463 30.11 10.63 1.06
C THR A 463 30.35 10.04 -0.33
N ALA A 464 30.99 10.77 -1.26
CA ALA A 464 31.39 10.21 -2.56
C ALA A 464 32.38 9.05 -2.45
N ASN A 465 33.40 9.18 -1.58
CA ASN A 465 34.38 8.11 -1.36
C ASN A 465 33.76 6.94 -0.62
N GLN A 466 32.91 7.21 0.38
CA GLN A 466 32.15 6.15 1.05
C GLN A 466 31.32 5.37 0.03
N ALA A 467 30.55 6.05 -0.83
CA ALA A 467 29.74 5.41 -1.86
C ALA A 467 30.57 4.49 -2.76
N ALA A 468 31.72 4.95 -3.24
CA ALA A 468 32.61 4.15 -4.08
C ALA A 468 33.12 2.89 -3.38
N THR A 469 33.45 2.96 -2.08
CA THR A 469 33.81 1.77 -1.30
C THR A 469 32.64 0.81 -1.16
N TRP A 470 31.43 1.30 -0.86
CA TRP A 470 30.23 0.47 -0.75
C TRP A 470 29.90 -0.24 -2.07
N GLU A 471 29.88 0.50 -3.19
CA GLU A 471 29.61 -0.04 -4.53
C GLU A 471 30.60 -1.14 -4.94
N THR A 472 31.86 -1.05 -4.52
CA THR A 472 32.89 -2.02 -4.91
C THR A 472 33.01 -3.21 -3.96
N GLN A 473 32.81 -3.00 -2.66
CA GLN A 473 33.09 -4.00 -1.63
C GLN A 473 31.84 -4.74 -1.13
N ALA A 474 30.66 -4.14 -1.16
CA ALA A 474 29.46 -4.77 -0.61
C ALA A 474 28.85 -5.83 -1.55
N PRO A 475 28.61 -5.58 -2.86
CA PRO A 475 27.97 -6.57 -3.74
C PRO A 475 28.68 -7.93 -3.79
N PRO A 476 30.03 -8.03 -3.84
CA PRO A 476 30.72 -9.32 -3.83
C PRO A 476 30.37 -10.22 -2.64
N LEU A 477 30.04 -9.65 -1.46
CA LEU A 477 29.67 -10.42 -0.26
C LEU A 477 28.36 -11.19 -0.43
N PHE A 478 27.50 -10.75 -1.35
CA PHE A 478 26.19 -11.36 -1.63
C PHE A 478 26.20 -12.26 -2.86
N GLN A 479 27.32 -12.41 -3.57
CA GLN A 479 27.34 -13.19 -4.81
C GLN A 479 27.15 -14.68 -4.52
N VAL A 480 26.20 -15.27 -5.24
CA VAL A 480 25.97 -16.72 -5.29
C VAL A 480 26.35 -17.22 -6.67
N SER A 481 27.10 -18.32 -6.70
CA SER A 481 27.44 -19.06 -7.91
C SER A 481 27.08 -20.52 -7.73
N VAL A 482 26.15 -21.03 -8.52
CA VAL A 482 25.70 -22.43 -8.46
C VAL A 482 26.22 -23.16 -9.71
N PRO A 483 27.09 -24.18 -9.57
CA PRO A 483 27.55 -24.98 -10.70
C PRO A 483 26.38 -25.59 -11.48
N ALA A 484 26.48 -25.68 -12.81
CA ALA A 484 25.39 -26.14 -13.69
C ALA A 484 24.78 -27.48 -13.24
N ALA A 485 25.62 -28.46 -12.89
CA ALA A 485 25.19 -29.76 -12.41
C ALA A 485 24.43 -29.69 -11.06
N GLN A 486 24.89 -28.83 -10.15
CA GLN A 486 24.21 -28.61 -8.87
C GLN A 486 22.88 -27.89 -9.09
N ALA A 487 22.86 -26.84 -9.91
CA ALA A 487 21.63 -26.12 -10.23
C ALA A 487 20.57 -27.03 -10.88
N ALA A 488 20.98 -27.95 -11.76
CA ALA A 488 20.08 -28.96 -12.34
C ALA A 488 19.53 -29.93 -11.27
N ALA A 489 20.36 -30.37 -10.33
CA ALA A 489 19.95 -31.23 -9.22
C ALA A 489 18.99 -30.52 -8.26
N ASP A 490 19.32 -29.29 -7.87
CA ASP A 490 18.52 -28.43 -6.99
C ASP A 490 17.13 -28.16 -7.58
N VAL A 491 17.08 -27.74 -8.85
CA VAL A 491 15.82 -27.51 -9.56
C VAL A 491 15.00 -28.80 -9.66
N SER A 492 15.63 -29.93 -9.99
CA SER A 492 14.95 -31.22 -10.07
C SER A 492 14.38 -31.68 -8.73
N ALA A 493 15.05 -31.34 -7.62
CA ALA A 493 14.61 -31.68 -6.28
C ALA A 493 13.48 -30.75 -5.78
N TYR A 494 13.56 -29.46 -6.12
CA TYR A 494 12.59 -28.46 -5.68
C TYR A 494 11.27 -28.49 -6.48
N ALA A 495 11.32 -28.72 -7.80
CA ALA A 495 10.16 -28.62 -8.67
C ALA A 495 8.92 -29.42 -8.21
N PRO A 496 9.04 -30.66 -7.70
CA PRO A 496 7.91 -31.39 -7.12
C PRO A 496 7.28 -30.68 -5.91
N SER A 497 8.08 -30.04 -5.05
CA SER A 497 7.59 -29.28 -3.89
C SER A 497 6.81 -28.03 -4.30
N ALA A 498 7.16 -27.42 -5.44
CA ALA A 498 6.46 -26.27 -6.01
C ALA A 498 5.27 -26.67 -6.91
N GLY A 499 5.10 -27.97 -7.21
CA GLY A 499 4.02 -28.46 -8.08
C GLY A 499 4.19 -28.10 -9.56
N VAL A 500 5.42 -27.92 -10.03
CA VAL A 500 5.75 -27.51 -11.41
C VAL A 500 6.74 -28.50 -12.05
N PRO A 501 6.85 -28.57 -13.39
CA PRO A 501 7.92 -29.29 -14.04
C PRO A 501 9.28 -28.61 -13.79
N ALA A 502 10.35 -29.40 -13.69
CA ALA A 502 11.71 -28.87 -13.51
C ALA A 502 12.20 -28.03 -14.72
N GLY A 503 11.64 -28.26 -15.90
CA GLY A 503 12.01 -27.57 -17.13
C GLY A 503 13.36 -28.02 -17.69
N ALA A 504 13.97 -27.16 -18.52
CA ALA A 504 15.29 -27.42 -19.09
C ALA A 504 16.39 -27.13 -18.06
N ALA A 505 17.29 -28.09 -17.84
CA ALA A 505 18.43 -27.91 -16.95
C ALA A 505 19.38 -26.81 -17.48
N PRO A 506 19.95 -25.97 -16.60
CA PRO A 506 20.91 -24.96 -17.01
C PRO A 506 22.21 -25.61 -17.53
N GLY A 507 22.67 -25.16 -18.71
CA GLY A 507 23.92 -25.64 -19.32
C GLY A 507 25.18 -24.92 -18.84
N THR A 508 25.04 -23.87 -18.04
CA THR A 508 26.12 -23.04 -17.50
C THR A 508 25.89 -22.77 -16.01
N PRO A 509 26.92 -22.42 -15.23
CA PRO A 509 26.72 -21.97 -13.86
C PRO A 509 25.72 -20.82 -13.78
N LEU A 510 24.90 -20.82 -12.73
CA LEU A 510 24.00 -19.70 -12.40
C LEU A 510 24.72 -18.73 -11.47
N ALA A 511 24.47 -17.44 -11.67
CA ALA A 511 25.11 -16.33 -11.00
C ALA A 511 24.06 -15.27 -10.61
N PHE A 512 23.83 -15.09 -9.32
CA PHE A 512 22.85 -14.11 -8.80
C PHE A 512 23.31 -13.55 -7.45
N TYR A 513 22.59 -12.56 -6.93
CA TYR A 513 22.81 -12.06 -5.57
C TYR A 513 21.87 -12.76 -4.59
N ALA A 514 22.41 -13.21 -3.46
CA ALA A 514 21.65 -13.75 -2.34
C ALA A 514 20.59 -12.75 -1.84
N LEU A 515 19.55 -13.27 -1.23
CA LEU A 515 18.49 -12.48 -0.61
C LEU A 515 19.01 -11.62 0.55
N SER A 516 19.92 -12.20 1.33
CA SER A 516 20.49 -11.62 2.55
C SER A 516 21.75 -12.41 2.95
N LEU A 517 22.47 -11.93 3.96
CA LEU A 517 23.48 -12.72 4.68
C LEU A 517 22.95 -13.12 6.06
N ASP A 518 23.33 -14.31 6.53
CA ASP A 518 23.10 -14.75 7.90
C ASP A 518 23.98 -14.01 8.93
N GLN A 519 23.85 -14.35 10.21
CA GLN A 519 24.61 -13.73 11.29
C GLN A 519 26.13 -13.87 11.13
N GLN A 520 26.58 -14.95 10.47
CA GLN A 520 27.98 -15.25 10.20
C GLN A 520 28.48 -14.62 8.90
N GLY A 521 27.60 -13.98 8.13
CA GLY A 521 27.92 -13.39 6.84
C GLY A 521 27.85 -14.34 5.66
N ASN A 522 27.26 -15.53 5.82
CA ASN A 522 27.08 -16.45 4.70
C ASN A 522 25.89 -16.01 3.85
N PRO A 523 26.01 -16.03 2.51
CA PRO A 523 24.89 -15.73 1.63
C PRO A 523 23.75 -16.74 1.79
N ILE A 524 22.51 -16.25 1.89
CA ILE A 524 21.30 -17.07 1.82
C ILE A 524 20.86 -17.17 0.35
N PRO A 525 21.06 -18.31 -0.33
CA PRO A 525 20.98 -18.42 -1.79
C PRO A 525 19.55 -18.60 -2.29
N VAL A 526 18.66 -17.69 -1.87
CA VAL A 526 17.33 -17.52 -2.46
C VAL A 526 17.46 -16.50 -3.59
N MET A 527 17.27 -16.93 -4.84
CA MET A 527 17.25 -16.02 -5.98
C MET A 527 16.04 -15.09 -5.83
N ASN A 528 16.20 -13.79 -6.12
CA ASN A 528 15.23 -12.79 -5.74
C ASN A 528 15.15 -11.61 -6.72
N SER A 529 14.09 -10.82 -6.59
CA SER A 529 13.78 -9.68 -7.45
C SER A 529 14.46 -8.37 -7.03
N ASP A 530 15.26 -8.34 -5.97
CA ASP A 530 15.77 -7.10 -5.37
C ASP A 530 16.78 -6.36 -6.27
N GLY A 531 17.29 -7.03 -7.33
CA GLY A 531 18.01 -6.37 -8.42
C GLY A 531 17.23 -5.20 -9.06
N GLY A 532 15.90 -5.17 -8.94
CA GLY A 532 15.06 -4.02 -9.32
C GLY A 532 15.48 -2.71 -8.64
N PHE A 533 15.91 -2.77 -7.37
CA PHE A 533 16.44 -1.61 -6.66
C PHE A 533 17.74 -1.11 -7.30
N ALA A 534 18.67 -2.01 -7.65
CA ALA A 534 19.93 -1.66 -8.29
C ALA A 534 19.70 -0.99 -9.65
N LEU A 535 18.74 -1.52 -10.41
CA LEU A 535 18.31 -0.95 -11.69
C LEU A 535 17.67 0.44 -11.54
N LEU A 536 16.93 0.70 -10.46
CA LEU A 536 16.20 1.97 -10.28
C LEU A 536 17.03 3.07 -9.60
N PHE A 537 17.83 2.72 -8.60
CA PHE A 537 18.55 3.65 -7.72
C PHE A 537 20.05 3.74 -8.02
N GLY A 538 20.64 2.70 -8.60
CA GLY A 538 22.07 2.63 -8.90
C GLY A 538 22.46 3.10 -10.30
N THR A 539 23.77 3.03 -10.56
CA THR A 539 24.37 3.11 -11.89
C THR A 539 25.37 1.96 -12.06
N PRO A 540 24.92 0.69 -12.00
CA PRO A 540 25.84 -0.45 -11.94
C PRO A 540 26.66 -0.60 -13.23
N PRO A 541 27.89 -1.13 -13.16
CA PRO A 541 28.67 -1.46 -14.35
C PRO A 541 28.06 -2.63 -15.15
N ASP A 542 28.60 -2.85 -16.35
CA ASP A 542 28.10 -3.83 -17.31
C ASP A 542 27.99 -5.26 -16.74
N ASP A 543 29.01 -5.71 -16.00
CA ASP A 543 29.07 -7.05 -15.41
C ASP A 543 28.04 -7.27 -14.30
N GLU A 544 27.81 -6.24 -13.48
CA GLU A 544 26.77 -6.26 -12.45
C GLU A 544 25.37 -6.27 -13.08
N LEU A 545 25.11 -5.44 -14.10
CA LEU A 545 23.85 -5.46 -14.84
C LEU A 545 23.57 -6.83 -15.48
N GLN A 546 24.60 -7.45 -16.07
CA GLN A 546 24.48 -8.79 -16.64
C GLN A 546 24.14 -9.84 -15.57
N ARG A 547 24.77 -9.78 -14.38
CA ARG A 547 24.46 -10.67 -13.26
C ARG A 547 23.04 -10.49 -12.74
N ILE A 548 22.59 -9.24 -12.56
CA ILE A 548 21.23 -8.94 -12.08
C ILE A 548 20.17 -9.56 -12.99
N VAL A 549 20.38 -9.51 -14.32
CA VAL A 549 19.33 -9.79 -15.29
C VAL A 549 19.34 -11.22 -15.82
N THR A 550 20.53 -11.80 -16.06
CA THR A 550 20.67 -13.03 -16.86
C THR A 550 19.93 -14.23 -16.26
N ASP A 551 20.22 -14.60 -15.01
CA ASP A 551 19.63 -15.79 -14.39
C ASP A 551 18.25 -15.52 -13.79
N VAL A 552 18.01 -14.30 -13.32
CA VAL A 552 16.73 -13.90 -12.73
C VAL A 552 15.58 -13.95 -13.75
N THR A 553 15.83 -13.57 -15.01
CA THR A 553 14.80 -13.52 -16.06
C THR A 553 14.51 -14.86 -16.74
N ARG A 554 15.14 -15.95 -16.29
CA ARG A 554 14.84 -17.31 -16.79
C ARG A 554 13.47 -17.81 -16.30
N PRO A 555 12.87 -18.80 -16.98
CA PRO A 555 11.66 -19.46 -16.50
C PRO A 555 11.85 -20.12 -15.13
N PHE A 556 10.90 -19.92 -14.22
CA PHE A 556 10.80 -20.66 -12.96
C PHE A 556 10.50 -22.15 -13.25
N PRO A 557 11.12 -23.11 -12.54
CA PRO A 557 11.91 -22.97 -11.29
C PRO A 557 13.41 -22.67 -11.43
N THR A 558 13.94 -22.39 -12.63
CA THR A 558 15.36 -22.01 -12.80
C THR A 558 15.60 -20.51 -12.56
N GLY A 559 14.68 -19.65 -13.00
CA GLY A 559 14.69 -18.21 -12.72
C GLY A 559 13.48 -17.79 -11.91
N LEU A 560 13.01 -16.55 -12.12
CA LEU A 560 11.83 -16.00 -11.44
C LEU A 560 10.61 -15.83 -12.36
N VAL A 561 10.72 -16.05 -13.67
CA VAL A 561 9.65 -15.70 -14.61
C VAL A 561 8.66 -16.85 -14.79
N THR A 562 7.36 -16.57 -14.63
CA THR A 562 6.26 -17.48 -14.95
C THR A 562 5.29 -16.79 -15.92
N ASP A 563 4.37 -17.52 -16.56
CA ASP A 563 3.30 -16.89 -17.35
C ASP A 563 2.37 -16.02 -16.49
N ALA A 564 2.34 -16.25 -15.17
CA ALA A 564 1.54 -15.49 -14.21
C ALA A 564 2.23 -14.20 -13.71
N GLY A 565 3.53 -14.01 -13.96
CA GLY A 565 4.31 -12.86 -13.49
C GLY A 565 5.73 -13.20 -13.08
N MET A 566 6.51 -12.18 -12.71
CA MET A 566 7.83 -12.33 -12.10
C MET A 566 7.70 -12.58 -10.59
N LEU A 567 8.21 -13.71 -10.13
CA LEU A 567 8.24 -14.07 -8.72
C LEU A 567 9.25 -13.21 -7.96
N ILE A 568 9.00 -12.96 -6.68
CA ILE A 568 9.90 -12.14 -5.87
C ILE A 568 11.04 -12.92 -5.21
N ALA A 569 10.90 -14.24 -5.11
CA ALA A 569 11.85 -15.16 -4.51
C ALA A 569 11.76 -16.56 -5.16
N ASN A 570 12.88 -17.28 -5.22
CA ASN A 570 12.98 -18.67 -5.63
C ASN A 570 13.98 -19.40 -4.71
N PRO A 571 13.49 -20.31 -3.85
CA PRO A 571 14.32 -21.01 -2.86
C PRO A 571 14.98 -22.28 -3.39
N ALA A 572 14.89 -22.57 -4.69
CA ALA A 572 15.41 -23.82 -5.29
C ALA A 572 16.89 -24.09 -4.93
N TYR A 573 17.70 -23.05 -4.82
CA TYR A 573 19.14 -23.12 -4.54
C TYR A 573 19.50 -23.02 -3.06
N ALA A 574 18.50 -22.89 -2.20
CA ALA A 574 18.66 -22.81 -0.76
C ALA A 574 18.49 -24.16 -0.07
N ASN A 575 18.91 -24.22 1.20
CA ASN A 575 18.70 -25.40 2.03
C ASN A 575 17.20 -25.79 1.98
N PRO A 576 16.86 -27.07 1.72
CA PRO A 576 15.47 -27.53 1.64
C PRO A 576 14.60 -27.18 2.86
N ALA A 577 15.19 -26.93 4.02
CA ALA A 577 14.50 -26.42 5.21
C ALA A 577 13.83 -25.04 5.01
N LEU A 578 14.27 -24.26 4.01
CA LEU A 578 13.66 -22.97 3.65
C LEU A 578 12.48 -23.11 2.66
N TRP A 579 12.34 -24.24 1.96
CA TRP A 579 11.27 -24.39 0.95
C TRP A 579 9.85 -24.18 1.52
N PRO A 580 9.50 -24.71 2.71
CA PRO A 580 8.18 -24.48 3.31
C PRO A 580 7.91 -23.02 3.69
N LYS A 581 8.97 -22.20 3.80
CA LYS A 581 8.88 -20.77 4.15
C LYS A 581 8.71 -19.86 2.93
N PHE A 582 9.06 -20.34 1.73
CA PHE A 582 8.99 -19.60 0.47
C PHE A 582 7.99 -20.24 -0.52
N THR A 583 6.83 -20.68 -0.02
CA THR A 583 5.76 -21.23 -0.86
C THR A 583 5.02 -20.13 -1.62
N SER A 584 4.16 -20.52 -2.57
CA SER A 584 3.27 -19.58 -3.27
C SER A 584 2.15 -19.05 -2.37
N SER A 585 2.05 -19.53 -1.12
CA SER A 585 1.14 -19.01 -0.09
C SER A 585 1.85 -18.15 0.96
N ALA A 586 3.18 -18.05 0.91
CA ALA A 586 3.95 -17.20 1.82
C ALA A 586 4.04 -15.76 1.29
N TYR A 587 3.81 -14.78 2.16
CA TYR A 587 3.70 -13.35 1.83
C TYR A 587 4.94 -12.80 1.08
N HIS A 588 6.15 -13.23 1.47
CA HIS A 588 7.40 -12.96 0.75
C HIS A 588 8.00 -14.20 0.06
N GLY A 589 7.16 -15.18 -0.27
CA GLY A 589 7.53 -16.44 -0.89
C GLY A 589 7.64 -16.38 -2.42
N THR A 590 7.30 -17.49 -3.08
CA THR A 590 7.20 -17.60 -4.54
C THR A 590 5.89 -16.96 -5.04
N VAL A 591 5.70 -15.68 -4.73
CA VAL A 591 4.54 -14.87 -5.12
C VAL A 591 4.93 -13.74 -6.05
N ILE A 592 3.95 -13.07 -6.65
CA ILE A 592 4.16 -11.95 -7.55
C ILE A 592 3.72 -10.67 -6.84
N TRP A 593 4.64 -9.72 -6.68
CA TRP A 593 4.33 -8.39 -6.18
C TRP A 593 4.19 -7.41 -7.35
N SER A 594 3.10 -6.64 -7.32
CA SER A 594 2.73 -5.71 -8.39
C SER A 594 3.83 -4.69 -8.66
N TRP A 595 4.29 -4.00 -7.61
CA TRP A 595 5.27 -2.91 -7.71
C TRP A 595 6.68 -3.38 -8.08
N GLN A 596 7.09 -4.61 -7.72
CA GLN A 596 8.42 -5.14 -8.04
C GLN A 596 8.61 -5.30 -9.54
N GLN A 597 7.59 -5.79 -10.24
CA GLN A 597 7.60 -5.88 -11.70
C GLN A 597 7.63 -4.49 -12.35
N ALA A 598 6.84 -3.55 -11.82
CA ALA A 598 6.87 -2.17 -12.26
C ALA A 598 8.26 -1.55 -12.06
N MET A 599 8.89 -1.78 -10.91
CA MET A 599 10.24 -1.32 -10.57
C MET A 599 11.28 -1.87 -11.54
N TRP A 600 11.20 -3.17 -11.90
CA TRP A 600 12.07 -3.75 -12.90
C TRP A 600 11.95 -3.04 -14.25
N VAL A 601 10.74 -2.76 -14.73
CA VAL A 601 10.54 -2.04 -16.00
C VAL A 601 11.11 -0.63 -15.92
N ALA A 602 10.79 0.13 -14.85
CA ALA A 602 11.29 1.49 -14.66
C ALA A 602 12.82 1.55 -14.53
N GLY A 603 13.40 0.59 -13.81
CA GLY A 603 14.84 0.44 -13.65
C GLY A 603 15.52 0.08 -14.97
N LEU A 604 14.99 -0.89 -15.72
CA LEU A 604 15.52 -1.25 -17.04
C LEU A 604 15.44 -0.06 -18.01
N ASP A 605 14.36 0.72 -17.99
CA ASP A 605 14.23 1.96 -18.77
C ASP A 605 15.31 2.98 -18.41
N ARG A 606 15.55 3.18 -17.10
CA ARG A 606 16.62 4.06 -16.62
C ARG A 606 17.99 3.60 -17.12
N GLN A 607 18.30 2.30 -17.01
CA GLN A 607 19.59 1.77 -17.45
C GLN A 607 19.74 1.82 -18.97
N LEU A 608 18.69 1.54 -19.76
CA LEU A 608 18.72 1.64 -21.22
C LEU A 608 18.89 3.07 -21.75
N ALA A 609 18.54 4.08 -20.96
CA ALA A 609 18.75 5.49 -21.30
C ALA A 609 20.23 5.92 -21.22
N ARG A 610 21.06 5.18 -20.47
CA ARG A 610 22.50 5.41 -20.37
C ARG A 610 23.21 5.22 -21.71
N GLN A 611 24.32 5.92 -21.91
CA GLN A 611 25.10 5.88 -23.15
C GLN A 611 26.44 5.12 -23.00
N ASP A 612 26.81 4.73 -21.78
CA ASP A 612 28.09 4.10 -21.44
C ASP A 612 28.05 2.55 -21.47
N LEU A 613 26.88 1.94 -21.66
CA LEU A 613 26.70 0.49 -21.65
C LEU A 613 27.13 -0.18 -22.97
N SER A 614 27.73 -1.37 -22.88
CA SER A 614 28.08 -2.13 -24.10
C SER A 614 26.84 -2.60 -24.87
N ALA A 615 27.00 -2.85 -26.17
CA ALA A 615 25.92 -3.35 -27.02
C ALA A 615 25.34 -4.69 -26.53
N ALA A 616 26.17 -5.55 -25.95
CA ALA A 616 25.74 -6.84 -25.38
C ALA A 616 24.82 -6.62 -24.18
N THR A 617 25.23 -5.78 -23.22
CA THR A 617 24.41 -5.43 -22.05
C THR A 617 23.11 -4.77 -22.46
N ARG A 618 23.13 -3.81 -23.40
CA ARG A 618 21.91 -3.17 -23.91
C ARG A 618 20.92 -4.17 -24.52
N THR A 619 21.43 -5.16 -25.26
CA THR A 619 20.60 -6.22 -25.85
C THR A 619 19.94 -7.07 -24.77
N LEU A 620 20.72 -7.49 -23.76
CA LEU A 620 20.22 -8.25 -22.62
C LEU A 620 19.14 -7.48 -21.84
N LEU A 621 19.38 -6.20 -21.51
CA LEU A 621 18.42 -5.37 -20.79
C LEU A 621 17.13 -5.16 -21.60
N THR A 622 17.24 -5.02 -22.93
CA THR A 622 16.07 -4.89 -23.81
C THR A 622 15.23 -6.16 -23.81
N GLN A 623 15.87 -7.33 -23.89
CA GLN A 623 15.19 -8.63 -23.84
C GLN A 623 14.51 -8.85 -22.49
N ALA A 624 15.22 -8.59 -21.39
CA ALA A 624 14.65 -8.66 -20.05
C ALA A 624 13.43 -7.76 -19.89
N ARG A 625 13.51 -6.52 -20.37
CA ARG A 625 12.38 -5.58 -20.34
C ARG A 625 11.17 -6.11 -21.09
N GLN A 626 11.39 -6.73 -22.26
CA GLN A 626 10.31 -7.37 -23.03
C GLN A 626 9.71 -8.57 -22.29
N THR A 627 10.54 -9.44 -21.70
CA THR A 627 10.11 -10.59 -20.89
C THR A 627 9.25 -10.16 -19.71
N ILE A 628 9.71 -9.19 -18.91
CA ILE A 628 8.96 -8.71 -17.74
C ILE A 628 7.66 -8.03 -18.18
N TRP A 629 7.69 -7.24 -19.26
CA TRP A 629 6.47 -6.61 -19.77
C TRP A 629 5.44 -7.61 -20.29
N GLN A 630 5.89 -8.70 -20.91
CA GLN A 630 5.00 -9.76 -21.38
C GLN A 630 4.23 -10.39 -20.20
N VAL A 631 4.89 -10.68 -19.08
CA VAL A 631 4.23 -11.30 -17.93
C VAL A 631 3.35 -10.32 -17.16
N ILE A 632 3.72 -9.03 -17.10
CA ILE A 632 2.80 -7.94 -16.66
C ILE A 632 1.55 -7.89 -17.56
N SER A 633 1.71 -8.12 -18.85
CA SER A 633 0.60 -8.16 -19.84
C SER A 633 -0.33 -9.36 -19.63
N ASN A 634 0.22 -10.51 -19.26
CA ASN A 634 -0.55 -11.70 -18.93
C ASN A 634 -1.36 -11.53 -17.64
N GLY A 635 -0.76 -10.95 -16.59
CA GLY A 635 -1.39 -10.73 -15.28
C GLY A 635 -2.19 -9.42 -15.18
N ARG A 636 -2.68 -8.88 -16.30
CA ARG A 636 -3.25 -7.51 -16.33
C ARG A 636 -4.40 -7.28 -15.35
N ASP A 637 -5.23 -8.31 -15.14
CA ASP A 637 -6.42 -8.22 -14.29
C ASP A 637 -6.04 -8.18 -12.79
N MET A 638 -4.78 -8.48 -12.45
CA MET A 638 -4.25 -8.47 -11.08
C MET A 638 -3.43 -7.21 -10.75
N ARG A 639 -3.20 -6.30 -11.70
CA ARG A 639 -2.25 -5.18 -11.52
C ARG A 639 -2.63 -4.21 -10.40
N THR A 640 -3.92 -4.05 -10.13
CA THR A 640 -4.43 -3.19 -9.05
C THR A 640 -4.28 -3.85 -7.68
N SER A 641 -4.02 -5.15 -7.62
CA SER A 641 -3.76 -5.87 -6.36
C SER A 641 -2.35 -5.60 -5.85
N GLU A 642 -2.15 -5.72 -4.55
CA GLU A 642 -0.83 -5.68 -3.92
C GLU A 642 0.12 -6.73 -4.48
N MET A 643 -0.39 -7.96 -4.45
CA MET A 643 0.29 -9.16 -4.87
C MET A 643 -0.74 -10.20 -5.32
N TRP A 644 -0.25 -11.21 -6.02
CA TRP A 644 -1.02 -12.40 -6.35
C TRP A 644 -0.16 -13.65 -6.28
N THR A 645 -0.85 -14.79 -6.15
CA THR A 645 -0.23 -16.11 -6.22
C THR A 645 -0.54 -16.74 -7.57
N TRP A 646 -0.06 -17.97 -7.75
CA TRP A 646 -0.25 -18.74 -8.96
C TRP A 646 -0.56 -20.21 -8.64
N SER A 647 -1.29 -20.87 -9.53
CA SER A 647 -1.42 -22.34 -9.57
C SER A 647 -0.82 -22.86 -10.86
N TYR A 648 -0.42 -24.13 -10.86
CA TYR A 648 0.01 -24.83 -12.07
C TYR A 648 -0.99 -25.95 -12.37
N VAL A 649 -1.88 -25.70 -13.32
CA VAL A 649 -3.01 -26.59 -13.64
C VAL A 649 -2.99 -26.87 -15.14
N ASN A 650 -3.13 -28.14 -15.51
CA ASN A 650 -3.16 -28.60 -16.90
C ASN A 650 -1.95 -28.10 -17.72
N GLY A 651 -0.77 -28.07 -17.11
CA GLY A 651 0.48 -27.68 -17.77
C GLY A 651 0.65 -26.17 -17.98
N LYS A 652 -0.10 -25.32 -17.27
CA LYS A 652 -0.02 -23.86 -17.39
C LYS A 652 -0.09 -23.17 -16.03
N TYR A 653 0.60 -22.04 -15.92
CA TYR A 653 0.42 -21.13 -14.79
C TYR A 653 -0.91 -20.39 -14.91
N GLN A 654 -1.61 -20.22 -13.80
CA GLN A 654 -2.81 -19.39 -13.68
C GLN A 654 -2.61 -18.42 -12.53
N THR A 655 -3.03 -17.16 -12.72
CA THR A 655 -3.02 -16.15 -11.67
C THR A 655 -4.15 -16.41 -10.68
N ASP A 656 -3.86 -16.34 -9.39
CA ASP A 656 -4.82 -16.54 -8.32
C ASP A 656 -4.69 -15.41 -7.28
N ALA A 657 -5.83 -14.94 -6.76
CA ALA A 657 -5.83 -13.93 -5.71
C ALA A 657 -5.10 -14.44 -4.46
N PHE A 658 -4.18 -13.64 -3.93
CA PHE A 658 -3.46 -13.99 -2.71
C PHE A 658 -4.44 -14.09 -1.53
N GLY A 659 -4.23 -15.10 -0.68
CA GLY A 659 -5.01 -15.32 0.53
C GLY A 659 -6.37 -16.00 0.38
N THR A 660 -6.77 -16.40 -0.84
CA THR A 660 -8.02 -17.16 -1.03
C THR A 660 -7.90 -18.66 -0.72
N ARG A 661 -6.66 -19.17 -0.54
CA ARG A 661 -6.37 -20.60 -0.41
C ARG A 661 -6.16 -21.11 1.02
N SER A 662 -6.06 -20.23 2.02
CA SER A 662 -5.90 -20.63 3.41
C SER A 662 -6.84 -19.86 4.32
N ALA A 663 -7.33 -20.53 5.36
CA ALA A 663 -8.19 -19.93 6.38
C ALA A 663 -7.46 -18.87 7.24
N ASP A 664 -6.13 -18.86 7.18
CA ASP A 664 -5.22 -18.01 7.97
C ASP A 664 -4.54 -16.91 7.12
N ALA A 665 -5.01 -16.67 5.89
CA ALA A 665 -4.38 -15.67 5.05
C ALA A 665 -4.68 -14.25 5.51
N THR A 666 -3.62 -13.45 5.60
CA THR A 666 -3.72 -11.99 5.60
C THR A 666 -4.49 -11.56 4.35
N GLU A 667 -5.60 -10.86 4.57
CA GLU A 667 -6.40 -10.27 3.52
C GLU A 667 -5.55 -9.22 2.78
N ALA A 668 -5.60 -9.18 1.45
CA ALA A 668 -4.97 -8.09 0.70
C ALA A 668 -5.90 -6.87 0.68
N ASN A 669 -5.33 -5.67 0.79
CA ASN A 669 -6.10 -4.43 0.62
C ASN A 669 -6.57 -4.29 -0.83
N ALA A 670 -7.80 -3.80 -1.02
CA ALA A 670 -8.35 -3.54 -2.35
C ALA A 670 -7.68 -2.32 -3.02
N ALA A 671 -7.26 -1.34 -2.22
CA ALA A 671 -6.54 -0.16 -2.65
C ALA A 671 -5.16 -0.14 -1.99
N GLN A 672 -4.08 -0.10 -2.77
CA GLN A 672 -2.70 -0.03 -2.29
C GLN A 672 -1.92 0.97 -3.13
N LEU A 673 -1.21 1.88 -2.46
CA LEU A 673 -0.54 3.01 -3.09
C LEU A 673 0.48 2.56 -4.13
N TRP A 674 1.38 1.65 -3.75
CA TRP A 674 2.41 1.13 -4.65
C TRP A 674 1.88 0.22 -5.77
N SER A 675 0.64 -0.27 -5.69
CA SER A 675 0.00 -1.00 -6.80
C SER A 675 -0.40 -0.06 -7.94
N THR A 676 -0.49 1.25 -7.68
CA THR A 676 -0.79 2.24 -8.72
C THR A 676 0.42 2.60 -9.59
N THR A 677 1.61 2.08 -9.28
CA THR A 677 2.87 2.43 -9.98
C THR A 677 2.88 2.10 -11.47
N TYR A 678 2.00 1.22 -11.94
CA TYR A 678 1.76 0.98 -13.36
C TYR A 678 1.30 2.23 -14.13
N LEU A 679 0.78 3.25 -13.45
CA LEU A 679 0.38 4.51 -14.06
C LEU A 679 1.54 5.26 -14.74
N ALA A 680 2.79 4.98 -14.35
CA ALA A 680 3.97 5.71 -14.78
C ALA A 680 4.86 4.98 -15.79
N ILE A 681 4.66 3.67 -16.01
CA ILE A 681 5.51 2.85 -16.88
C ILE A 681 4.83 2.54 -18.22
N ARG A 682 5.59 2.45 -19.30
CA ARG A 682 5.04 2.34 -20.66
C ARG A 682 5.35 1.02 -21.33
N ASP A 683 4.37 0.57 -22.11
CA ASP A 683 4.49 -0.60 -22.96
C ASP A 683 5.55 -0.38 -24.06
N PRO A 684 6.52 -1.29 -24.26
CA PRO A 684 7.47 -1.23 -25.37
C PRO A 684 6.82 -1.11 -26.76
N GLN A 685 5.62 -1.68 -26.97
CA GLN A 685 4.88 -1.62 -28.23
C GLN A 685 4.17 -0.27 -28.47
N GLN A 686 4.14 0.64 -27.49
CA GLN A 686 3.59 1.99 -27.68
C GLN A 686 4.53 2.94 -28.43
N ARG A 687 5.77 2.54 -28.77
CA ARG A 687 6.62 3.28 -29.73
C ARG A 687 6.36 2.88 -31.18
N ALA A 688 5.10 2.89 -31.61
CA ALA A 688 4.66 3.06 -33.01
C ALA A 688 3.13 2.95 -33.11
N GLY A 689 2.41 4.04 -32.84
CA GLY A 689 1.12 4.34 -33.50
C GLY A 689 0.02 3.26 -33.55
N LYS A 690 -0.07 2.35 -32.57
CA LYS A 690 -1.21 1.44 -32.44
C LYS A 690 -1.63 1.36 -30.99
N TYR A 691 -2.73 2.01 -30.69
CA TYR A 691 -3.45 1.76 -29.45
C TYR A 691 -3.97 0.32 -29.47
N TRP A 692 -3.63 -0.44 -28.44
CA TRP A 692 -3.92 -1.87 -28.33
C TRP A 692 -5.42 -2.21 -28.32
N TRP A 693 -6.30 -1.24 -28.01
CA TRP A 693 -7.76 -1.42 -28.11
C TRP A 693 -8.30 -1.46 -29.55
N GLN A 694 -7.48 -1.13 -30.57
CA GLN A 694 -7.88 -1.30 -31.98
C GLN A 694 -7.64 -2.73 -32.51
N ALA A 695 -6.86 -3.56 -31.81
CA ALA A 695 -6.63 -4.96 -32.19
C ALA A 695 -7.75 -5.89 -31.69
N SER A 696 -8.46 -5.53 -30.63
CA SER A 696 -9.57 -6.32 -30.09
C SER A 696 -10.88 -6.18 -30.87
N GLN A 697 -11.06 -5.10 -31.66
CA GLN A 697 -12.27 -4.91 -32.46
C GLN A 697 -12.25 -5.57 -33.85
N ARG A 698 -11.09 -6.01 -34.37
CA ARG A 698 -11.01 -6.68 -35.69
C ARG A 698 -11.10 -8.21 -35.66
N MET A 699 -11.27 -8.83 -34.48
CA MET A 699 -11.53 -10.27 -34.42
C MET A 699 -13.02 -10.64 -34.53
N GLN A 700 -13.93 -9.65 -34.65
CA GLN A 700 -15.36 -9.91 -34.85
C GLN A 700 -15.86 -9.78 -36.30
N GLU A 701 -15.05 -9.36 -37.27
CA GLU A 701 -15.54 -9.07 -38.63
C GLU A 701 -14.88 -9.85 -39.79
N VAL A 702 -14.11 -10.91 -39.53
CA VAL A 702 -13.57 -11.74 -40.63
C VAL A 702 -13.83 -13.22 -40.40
N GLN A 703 -15.06 -13.65 -40.69
CA GLN A 703 -15.30 -14.97 -41.28
C GLN A 703 -15.61 -14.81 -42.77
N PRO A 704 -14.81 -15.44 -43.63
CA PRO A 704 -15.41 -16.05 -44.81
C PRO A 704 -14.92 -17.49 -44.94
N LYS A 705 -15.88 -18.41 -45.13
CA LYS A 705 -15.88 -19.41 -46.22
C LYS A 705 -16.94 -20.48 -45.95
N ASN A 706 -18.04 -20.39 -46.70
CA ASN A 706 -18.73 -21.56 -47.22
C ASN A 706 -18.78 -21.43 -48.74
N ALA A 707 -17.89 -22.16 -49.40
CA ALA A 707 -17.94 -22.38 -50.84
C ALA A 707 -17.30 -23.74 -51.14
N ALA A 708 -18.12 -24.80 -51.17
CA ALA A 708 -17.90 -25.99 -52.00
C ALA A 708 -19.12 -26.92 -51.90
N ALA A 709 -20.02 -26.85 -52.89
CA ALA A 709 -20.74 -28.02 -53.41
C ALA A 709 -21.61 -27.59 -54.62
N LEU A 710 -21.07 -27.78 -55.82
CA LEU A 710 -21.84 -27.89 -57.07
C LEU A 710 -21.47 -29.24 -57.65
N ALA A 711 -22.41 -30.20 -57.63
CA ALA A 711 -22.51 -31.26 -58.61
C ALA A 711 -23.84 -32.05 -58.46
N SER A 712 -24.66 -31.92 -59.50
CA SER A 712 -25.52 -32.96 -60.09
C SER A 712 -26.80 -33.46 -59.38
N ARG A 713 -27.91 -33.14 -60.09
CA ARG A 713 -29.22 -33.80 -60.22
C ARG A 713 -30.30 -33.52 -59.18
#